data_AF-A0A4Q5V4F9-F1
#
_entry.id   AF-A0A4Q5V4F9-F1
#
_cell.length_a   1.000
_cell.length_b   1.000
_cell.length_c   1.000
_cell.angle_alpha   90.00
_cell.angle_beta   90.00
_cell.angle_gamma   90.00
#
_symmetry.space_group_name_H-M   'P 1'
#
loop_
_entity.id
_entity.type
_entity.pdbx_description
1 polymer ?
#
loop_
_entity_poly.entity_id
_entity_poly.type
_entity_poly.pdbx_seq_one_letter_code
_entity_poly.pdbx_strand_id
1 'polypeptide(L)'
;MNPTTQKEAEIIAAYKQFWAANLSSDMETFASFLVDDFSIIGSAKGETFFSRKDSIAFYSATGEELKDKAELRNRNISVQAVEEHIVILHELCDLYVLMDNGWIFYGHTRISCVMKQIEGEWKAVHQHASFPDHRTEEGRQLATEKIEQENLALKEAVQRRTAELEHKNKELEIEAALERIRAVAMGMNSPEDLIEITKVQFTELQQLGFRDMRNALIGIFHDKKDHFTDYDYSDICGGNITEIPIHGNIIIERAIKRMKSASDVFTEFVVEGQDMLEWKAFRQKNGEYDDPRIKNADSLYYYFYSVNNGIVGISTFKRISTAELDILKKFRNVFDLAYKRYLDISKAAAQAQEVRIEMALERVRSRTMAMQHSNELADTAAVLFQQIKELGFQTWSCGFFTWQKNDMVEAWMGADSGGLLPPMQIPYKKEPTHHDIYNASITGATSHVKIWQGEALQEHYKFLRTIPSVEDAIQLLEHSGLTMPDKQCYYAGFFEQGYLLLITKEPDNGLEELSRRFAKVFEQTYTRFLDLQKAESQTREAQIELSLERIRAKVTAMKASADLLDIVVTMRNEFVSLGHEANYFWHMRWLPDIYEKAMTSGDGSRIGNVMSLPRHIHGDIPLIANWENSSEPTVVYPMDTEAAIAYVIKMIDLGDFIQVDPNAPTLDDIRHIGGLTFIMARTTHGEIGYSLPGSIDQPPADGIATLVRFAAVFDLAYRRFEDLKSSERQIREGQIELALERVRARTMAMQHSDELADASFVLDSQVRSLGIQTRGCAFNIYGDNESTEWFSSAAAMLPAYITPREDFFKRAYDAGQAGEAMYIEEFAGAVCKAHYDYLLTIPVMGDALRDMIAAGLSFPETQIDHATFFKYGYLLFITLEPVPDAHEVFIRFAKVFEQTYTRFLDLQKAEAQALRAEQDLIEIKEARKKAEATLVELRGTQKQLIQAEKMASLGELTAGIAHEIQNPLNFVNNFSEVSNELLAEMNIELDKGEIVEAKAIASDIKSNLEKINQHGKRADAIVKGMLQHSQSAKGQKQPTDINALCDEYLRLSYHGIRAKDKSFNATLKTDFDDSIGKLNLIPQDMGRVIMNLLTNAFYAVNEKAQHAARNPSPQTVYQPTVSISTKQYPDKIEIKVSDNGGGIAPNIVDKIFQPFFTTKPTGQGTGLGLSLSYDIAKAHDGELTLETHVDEGSTFTLNLPAH
;
A
#
# COMPACT_ATOMS: atom_id res chain seq x y z
N MET A 1 -27.64 -47.92 94.39
CA MET A 1 -27.68 -49.34 93.95
C MET A 1 -29.07 -49.57 93.36
N ASN A 2 -29.19 -50.07 92.12
CA ASN A 2 -30.50 -50.39 91.56
C ASN A 2 -31.15 -51.53 92.38
N PRO A 3 -32.48 -51.51 92.61
CA PRO A 3 -33.15 -52.54 93.38
C PRO A 3 -32.94 -53.92 92.73
N THR A 4 -32.93 -54.99 93.52
CA THR A 4 -32.97 -56.35 92.98
C THR A 4 -34.28 -56.55 92.20
N THR A 5 -34.27 -57.38 91.15
CA THR A 5 -35.43 -57.60 90.25
C THR A 5 -36.71 -57.97 90.98
N GLN A 6 -36.59 -58.64 92.14
CA GLN A 6 -37.72 -58.97 93.01
C GLN A 6 -38.30 -57.73 93.74
N LYS A 7 -37.42 -56.86 94.27
CA LYS A 7 -37.82 -55.62 94.96
C LYS A 7 -38.42 -54.61 93.98
N GLU A 8 -37.92 -54.56 92.75
CA GLU A 8 -38.48 -53.74 91.67
C GLU A 8 -39.90 -54.19 91.28
N ALA A 9 -40.15 -55.51 91.19
CA ALA A 9 -41.48 -56.05 90.90
C ALA A 9 -42.49 -55.71 92.01
N GLU A 10 -42.08 -55.75 93.28
CA GLU A 10 -42.91 -55.35 94.43
C GLU A 10 -43.28 -53.85 94.38
N ILE A 11 -42.32 -52.98 94.07
CA ILE A 11 -42.53 -51.53 93.92
C ILE A 11 -43.51 -51.25 92.77
N ILE A 12 -43.31 -51.87 91.60
CA ILE A 12 -44.17 -51.68 90.43
C ILE A 12 -45.59 -52.19 90.71
N ALA A 13 -45.73 -53.30 91.44
CA ALA A 13 -47.04 -53.81 91.85
C ALA A 13 -47.79 -52.82 92.75
N ALA A 14 -47.12 -52.27 93.78
CA ALA A 14 -47.71 -51.25 94.65
C ALA A 14 -48.12 -49.98 93.87
N TYR A 15 -47.25 -49.50 92.98
CA TYR A 15 -47.53 -48.33 92.13
C TYR A 15 -48.68 -48.57 91.15
N LYS A 16 -48.80 -49.76 90.58
CA LYS A 16 -49.95 -50.13 89.71
C LYS A 16 -51.25 -50.18 90.50
N GLN A 17 -51.24 -50.72 91.72
CA GLN A 17 -52.42 -50.71 92.60
C GLN A 17 -52.83 -49.30 92.99
N PHE A 18 -51.86 -48.44 93.33
CA PHE A 18 -52.08 -47.03 93.59
C PHE A 18 -52.82 -46.34 92.42
N TRP A 19 -52.36 -46.51 91.18
CA TRP A 19 -53.02 -45.92 90.02
C TRP A 19 -54.35 -46.57 89.64
N ALA A 20 -54.47 -47.88 89.83
CA ALA A 20 -55.74 -48.57 89.62
C ALA A 20 -56.81 -48.07 90.61
N ALA A 21 -56.44 -47.84 91.87
CA ALA A 21 -57.33 -47.25 92.87
C ALA A 21 -57.74 -45.82 92.49
N ASN A 22 -56.82 -45.02 91.95
CA ASN A 22 -57.14 -43.67 91.45
C ASN A 22 -58.14 -43.71 90.29
N LEU A 23 -57.83 -44.47 89.23
CA LEU A 23 -58.66 -44.54 88.02
C LEU A 23 -60.04 -45.18 88.25
N SER A 24 -60.18 -46.04 89.26
CA SER A 24 -61.46 -46.63 89.66
C SER A 24 -62.22 -45.83 90.73
N SER A 25 -61.65 -44.70 91.18
CA SER A 25 -62.19 -43.87 92.25
C SER A 25 -62.31 -44.58 93.62
N ASP A 26 -61.48 -45.59 93.89
CA ASP A 26 -61.35 -46.24 95.21
C ASP A 26 -60.43 -45.39 96.12
N MET A 27 -61.03 -44.35 96.71
CA MET A 27 -60.30 -43.36 97.50
C MET A 27 -59.79 -43.90 98.85
N GLU A 28 -60.40 -44.97 99.39
CA GLU A 28 -59.95 -45.58 100.64
C GLU A 28 -58.61 -46.31 100.42
N THR A 29 -58.55 -47.14 99.38
CA THR A 29 -57.31 -47.81 98.97
C THR A 29 -56.27 -46.80 98.50
N PHE A 30 -56.64 -45.81 97.67
CA PHE A 30 -55.74 -44.76 97.19
C PHE A 30 -55.13 -43.98 98.36
N ALA A 31 -55.95 -43.54 99.33
CA ALA A 31 -55.50 -42.81 100.51
C ALA A 31 -54.53 -43.62 101.37
N SER A 32 -54.66 -44.96 101.40
CA SER A 32 -53.77 -45.83 102.17
C SER A 32 -52.33 -45.80 101.67
N PHE A 33 -52.10 -45.49 100.39
CA PHE A 33 -50.76 -45.39 99.80
C PHE A 33 -50.10 -44.04 100.04
N LEU A 34 -50.81 -43.01 100.51
CA LEU A 34 -50.26 -41.66 100.67
C LEU A 34 -49.66 -41.45 102.06
N VAL A 35 -48.49 -40.82 102.13
CA VAL A 35 -47.94 -40.26 103.37
C VAL A 35 -48.64 -38.96 103.74
N ASP A 36 -48.56 -38.50 105.00
CA ASP A 36 -49.32 -37.33 105.46
C ASP A 36 -48.89 -36.01 104.77
N ASP A 37 -47.60 -35.87 104.45
CA ASP A 37 -47.01 -34.77 103.70
C ASP A 37 -46.96 -35.02 102.18
N PHE A 38 -47.81 -35.94 101.67
CA PHE A 38 -47.91 -36.21 100.24
C PHE A 38 -48.20 -34.94 99.45
N SER A 39 -47.45 -34.76 98.36
CA SER A 39 -47.64 -33.64 97.44
C SER A 39 -47.83 -34.11 96.01
N ILE A 40 -48.66 -33.40 95.26
CA ILE A 40 -48.88 -33.69 93.85
C ILE A 40 -48.92 -32.41 93.04
N ILE A 41 -48.32 -32.48 91.85
CA ILE A 41 -48.41 -31.47 90.81
C ILE A 41 -49.03 -32.15 89.58
N GLY A 42 -50.29 -31.83 89.30
CA GLY A 42 -51.00 -32.26 88.10
C GLY A 42 -50.65 -31.41 86.87
N SER A 43 -51.34 -31.69 85.77
CA SER A 43 -51.09 -31.04 84.47
C SER A 43 -52.01 -29.86 84.18
N ALA A 44 -53.14 -29.75 84.88
CA ALA A 44 -54.06 -28.63 84.71
C ALA A 44 -53.73 -27.49 85.69
N LYS A 45 -54.13 -26.27 85.32
CA LYS A 45 -53.93 -25.08 86.14
C LYS A 45 -54.70 -25.23 87.46
N GLY A 46 -54.01 -25.08 88.60
CA GLY A 46 -54.60 -25.21 89.94
C GLY A 46 -54.43 -26.60 90.59
N GLU A 47 -53.93 -27.61 89.87
CA GLU A 47 -53.68 -28.96 90.41
C GLU A 47 -52.33 -29.03 91.16
N THR A 48 -52.19 -28.30 92.26
CA THR A 48 -51.03 -28.43 93.13
C THR A 48 -51.46 -28.54 94.59
N PHE A 49 -51.24 -29.71 95.17
CA PHE A 49 -51.64 -30.02 96.53
C PHE A 49 -50.40 -30.46 97.32
N PHE A 50 -50.25 -29.95 98.55
CA PHE A 50 -49.09 -30.23 99.41
C PHE A 50 -49.45 -30.99 100.68
N SER A 51 -50.66 -31.55 100.76
CA SER A 51 -51.10 -32.38 101.88
C SER A 51 -51.94 -33.55 101.39
N ARG A 52 -51.84 -34.68 102.11
CA ARG A 52 -52.66 -35.88 101.89
C ARG A 52 -54.16 -35.56 101.84
N LYS A 53 -54.64 -34.70 102.75
CA LYS A 53 -56.06 -34.35 102.86
C LYS A 53 -56.57 -33.64 101.62
N ASP A 54 -55.80 -32.70 101.08
CA ASP A 54 -56.21 -31.90 99.92
C ASP A 54 -56.14 -32.71 98.62
N SER A 55 -55.12 -33.58 98.48
CA SER A 55 -55.04 -34.51 97.34
C SER A 55 -56.21 -35.49 97.30
N ILE A 56 -56.60 -36.05 98.44
CA ILE A 56 -57.77 -36.96 98.53
C ILE A 56 -59.06 -36.21 98.19
N ALA A 57 -59.23 -34.98 98.69
CA ALA A 57 -60.41 -34.17 98.39
C ALA A 57 -60.55 -33.89 96.89
N PHE A 58 -59.45 -33.56 96.20
CA PHE A 58 -59.43 -33.33 94.76
C PHE A 58 -59.79 -34.58 93.94
N TYR A 59 -59.13 -35.71 94.22
CA TYR A 59 -59.40 -36.96 93.50
C TYR A 59 -60.78 -37.53 93.81
N SER A 60 -61.29 -37.34 95.03
CA SER A 60 -62.67 -37.70 95.38
C SER A 60 -63.69 -36.87 94.60
N ALA A 61 -63.41 -35.58 94.38
CA ALA A 61 -64.32 -34.68 93.65
C ALA A 61 -64.32 -34.93 92.13
N THR A 62 -63.23 -35.44 91.57
CA THR A 62 -63.03 -35.62 90.11
C THR A 62 -63.09 -37.08 89.65
N GLY A 63 -63.05 -38.05 90.56
CA GLY A 63 -62.88 -39.47 90.22
C GLY A 63 -63.98 -40.09 89.34
N GLU A 64 -65.22 -39.56 89.37
CA GLU A 64 -66.31 -40.02 88.48
C GLU A 64 -66.10 -39.62 87.00
N GLU A 65 -65.20 -38.68 86.70
CA GLU A 65 -64.85 -38.32 85.31
C GLU A 65 -63.94 -39.37 84.66
N LEU A 66 -63.09 -40.05 85.45
CA LEU A 66 -62.17 -41.08 84.96
C LEU A 66 -62.70 -42.50 85.13
N LYS A 67 -63.53 -42.73 86.14
CA LYS A 67 -64.07 -44.06 86.47
C LYS A 67 -64.73 -44.72 85.28
N ASP A 68 -64.18 -45.87 84.87
CA ASP A 68 -64.59 -46.68 83.72
C ASP A 68 -64.59 -45.94 82.36
N LYS A 69 -64.02 -44.74 82.28
CA LYS A 69 -64.00 -43.87 81.10
C LYS A 69 -62.61 -43.49 80.62
N ALA A 70 -61.58 -43.75 81.42
CA ALA A 70 -60.18 -43.52 81.10
C ALA A 70 -59.38 -44.81 81.26
N GLU A 71 -58.49 -45.07 80.29
CA GLU A 71 -57.59 -46.22 80.33
C GLU A 71 -56.18 -45.80 79.92
N LEU A 72 -55.19 -46.18 80.72
CA LEU A 72 -53.77 -46.02 80.37
C LEU A 72 -53.31 -47.26 79.59
N ARG A 73 -53.03 -47.09 78.30
CA ARG A 73 -52.51 -48.12 77.40
C ARG A 73 -51.02 -47.90 77.13
N ASN A 74 -50.35 -48.90 76.55
CA ASN A 74 -48.94 -48.84 76.15
C ASN A 74 -48.00 -48.34 77.26
N ARG A 75 -48.22 -48.84 78.50
CA ARG A 75 -47.54 -48.38 79.72
C ARG A 75 -46.10 -48.89 79.78
N ASN A 76 -45.13 -47.99 79.91
CA ASN A 76 -43.72 -48.28 80.15
C ASN A 76 -43.27 -47.63 81.46
N ILE A 77 -42.98 -48.44 82.48
CA ILE A 77 -42.65 -47.99 83.84
C ILE A 77 -41.19 -48.33 84.12
N SER A 78 -40.42 -47.35 84.59
CA SER A 78 -39.02 -47.50 85.01
C SER A 78 -38.87 -47.07 86.47
N VAL A 79 -38.08 -47.82 87.25
CA VAL A 79 -37.83 -47.54 88.67
C VAL A 79 -36.39 -47.10 88.86
N GLN A 80 -36.18 -45.97 89.53
CA GLN A 80 -34.88 -45.43 89.88
C GLN A 80 -34.76 -45.32 91.40
N ALA A 81 -33.79 -46.01 92.00
CA ALA A 81 -33.51 -45.87 93.42
C ALA A 81 -32.76 -44.57 93.72
N VAL A 82 -33.24 -43.81 94.69
CA VAL A 82 -32.60 -42.58 95.19
C VAL A 82 -31.83 -42.89 96.47
N GLU A 83 -32.48 -43.58 97.41
CA GLU A 83 -31.91 -44.06 98.68
C GLU A 83 -32.42 -45.48 98.97
N GLU A 84 -31.89 -46.16 99.98
CA GLU A 84 -32.19 -47.58 100.27
C GLU A 84 -33.70 -47.88 100.46
N HIS A 85 -34.47 -46.87 100.87
CA HIS A 85 -35.91 -46.93 101.08
C HIS A 85 -36.71 -45.88 100.28
N ILE A 86 -36.10 -45.19 99.29
CA ILE A 86 -36.79 -44.17 98.48
C ILE A 86 -36.50 -44.42 97.00
N VAL A 87 -37.56 -44.47 96.20
CA VAL A 87 -37.51 -44.72 94.75
C VAL A 87 -38.34 -43.71 93.98
N ILE A 88 -37.96 -43.44 92.74
CA ILE A 88 -38.74 -42.66 91.78
C ILE A 88 -39.16 -43.60 90.66
N LEU A 89 -40.46 -43.64 90.38
CA LEU A 89 -41.02 -44.30 89.22
C LEU A 89 -41.26 -43.26 88.12
N HIS A 90 -40.85 -43.57 86.90
CA HIS A 90 -41.23 -42.81 85.71
C HIS A 90 -42.05 -43.70 84.78
N GLU A 91 -43.23 -43.23 84.41
CA GLU A 91 -44.16 -43.92 83.53
C GLU A 91 -44.45 -43.08 82.28
N LEU A 92 -44.31 -43.72 81.12
CA LEU A 92 -44.76 -43.21 79.83
C LEU A 92 -45.91 -44.10 79.36
N CYS A 93 -47.06 -43.51 79.03
CA CYS A 93 -48.26 -44.24 78.63
C CYS A 93 -49.17 -43.40 77.72
N ASP A 94 -50.15 -44.04 77.10
CA ASP A 94 -51.16 -43.39 76.28
C ASP A 94 -52.48 -43.34 77.03
N LEU A 95 -53.04 -42.15 77.21
CA LEU A 95 -54.38 -41.99 77.76
C LEU A 95 -55.39 -42.20 76.63
N TYR A 96 -56.29 -43.17 76.81
CA TYR A 96 -57.47 -43.36 75.98
C TYR A 96 -58.71 -43.00 76.79
N VAL A 97 -59.70 -42.41 76.11
CA VAL A 97 -60.98 -42.02 76.70
C VAL A 97 -62.11 -42.66 75.91
N LEU A 98 -63.09 -43.21 76.60
CA LEU A 98 -64.26 -43.82 76.00
C LEU A 98 -65.29 -42.73 75.62
N MET A 99 -65.62 -42.60 74.33
CA MET A 99 -66.66 -41.69 73.82
C MET A 99 -67.57 -42.45 72.84
N ASP A 100 -68.89 -42.22 72.86
CA ASP A 100 -69.88 -42.77 71.90
C ASP A 100 -69.67 -44.26 71.50
N ASN A 101 -69.33 -45.11 72.49
CA ASN A 101 -69.05 -46.55 72.36
C ASN A 101 -67.70 -46.96 71.74
N GLY A 102 -66.71 -46.06 71.65
CA GLY A 102 -65.36 -46.36 71.17
C GLY A 102 -64.25 -45.72 71.99
N TRP A 103 -63.13 -46.43 72.17
CA TRP A 103 -61.93 -45.88 72.81
C TRP A 103 -61.17 -44.98 71.84
N ILE A 104 -61.10 -43.69 72.16
CA ILE A 104 -60.40 -42.69 71.36
C ILE A 104 -59.06 -42.37 72.04
N PHE A 105 -57.99 -42.32 71.25
CA PHE A 105 -56.68 -41.89 71.72
C PHE A 105 -56.76 -40.41 72.13
N TYR A 106 -56.46 -40.11 73.39
CA TYR A 106 -56.54 -38.76 73.94
C TYR A 106 -55.18 -38.06 73.91
N GLY A 107 -54.11 -38.77 74.28
CA GLY A 107 -52.75 -38.23 74.19
C GLY A 107 -51.69 -39.06 74.92
N HIS A 108 -50.43 -38.80 74.59
CA HIS A 108 -49.28 -39.37 75.28
C HIS A 108 -49.10 -38.71 76.64
N THR A 109 -48.80 -39.48 77.69
CA THR A 109 -48.77 -39.03 79.09
C THR A 109 -47.49 -39.47 79.78
N ARG A 110 -46.87 -38.56 80.55
CA ARG A 110 -45.72 -38.86 81.41
C ARG A 110 -46.08 -38.65 82.87
N ILE A 111 -45.84 -39.66 83.70
CA ILE A 111 -46.06 -39.62 85.14
C ILE A 111 -44.75 -39.92 85.84
N SER A 112 -44.46 -39.20 86.93
CA SER A 112 -43.33 -39.45 87.82
C SER A 112 -43.85 -39.53 89.25
N CYS A 113 -43.51 -40.59 89.99
CA CYS A 113 -43.98 -40.79 91.36
C CYS A 113 -42.83 -41.20 92.27
N VAL A 114 -42.66 -40.50 93.39
CA VAL A 114 -41.68 -40.83 94.41
C VAL A 114 -42.37 -41.69 95.46
N MET A 115 -41.85 -42.90 95.71
CA MET A 115 -42.34 -43.78 96.76
C MET A 115 -41.26 -44.04 97.80
N LYS A 116 -41.66 -44.11 99.08
CA LYS A 116 -40.81 -44.40 100.22
C LYS A 116 -41.34 -45.61 100.98
N GLN A 117 -40.46 -46.50 101.42
CA GLN A 117 -40.82 -47.63 102.25
C GLN A 117 -40.97 -47.18 103.71
N ILE A 118 -42.17 -47.33 104.27
CA ILE A 118 -42.51 -46.98 105.66
C ILE A 118 -43.20 -48.20 106.28
N GLU A 119 -42.67 -48.69 107.41
CA GLU A 119 -43.19 -49.87 108.13
C GLU A 119 -43.32 -51.14 107.24
N GLY A 120 -42.48 -51.27 106.23
CA GLY A 120 -42.46 -52.40 105.30
C GLY A 120 -43.30 -52.19 104.02
N GLU A 121 -44.18 -51.19 103.98
CA GLU A 121 -45.02 -50.88 102.82
C GLU A 121 -44.50 -49.70 102.00
N TRP A 122 -44.69 -49.74 100.67
CA TRP A 122 -44.33 -48.63 99.80
C TRP A 122 -45.45 -47.59 99.77
N LYS A 123 -45.15 -46.37 100.21
CA LYS A 123 -46.08 -45.24 100.23
C LYS A 123 -45.62 -44.15 99.26
N ALA A 124 -46.54 -43.55 98.52
CA ALA A 124 -46.27 -42.41 97.65
C ALA A 124 -46.05 -41.14 98.49
N VAL A 125 -44.98 -40.42 98.16
CA VAL A 125 -44.55 -39.18 98.82
C VAL A 125 -44.78 -37.98 97.91
N HIS A 126 -44.50 -38.13 96.62
CA HIS A 126 -44.71 -37.08 95.65
C HIS A 126 -45.16 -37.65 94.31
N GLN A 127 -45.98 -36.91 93.58
CA GLN A 127 -46.35 -37.26 92.22
C GLN A 127 -46.36 -36.04 91.30
N HIS A 128 -45.91 -36.23 90.08
CA HIS A 128 -46.02 -35.27 89.01
C HIS A 128 -46.55 -35.95 87.74
N ALA A 129 -47.64 -35.46 87.19
CA ALA A 129 -48.17 -35.93 85.90
C ALA A 129 -48.19 -34.78 84.90
N SER A 130 -47.58 -34.98 83.73
CA SER A 130 -47.58 -34.01 82.63
C SER A 130 -48.32 -34.58 81.43
N PHE A 131 -49.39 -33.91 81.02
CA PHE A 131 -50.08 -34.15 79.76
C PHE A 131 -49.71 -33.03 78.78
N PRO A 132 -49.39 -33.33 77.52
CA PRO A 132 -49.11 -32.33 76.50
C PRO A 132 -50.42 -31.82 75.90
N ASP A 133 -51.32 -31.21 76.69
CA ASP A 133 -52.36 -30.34 76.11
C ASP A 133 -53.10 -29.42 77.11
N HIS A 134 -53.54 -28.27 76.60
CA HIS A 134 -54.28 -27.17 77.21
C HIS A 134 -55.80 -27.29 76.97
N ARG A 135 -56.28 -28.48 76.61
CA ARG A 135 -57.67 -28.76 76.23
C ARG A 135 -58.65 -28.81 77.42
N THR A 136 -58.17 -28.89 78.67
CA THR A 136 -58.98 -29.04 79.88
C THR A 136 -59.10 -27.75 80.70
N GLU A 137 -60.28 -27.47 81.25
CA GLU A 137 -60.57 -26.30 82.11
C GLU A 137 -60.40 -26.61 83.61
N GLU A 138 -60.27 -25.58 84.45
CA GLU A 138 -60.05 -25.72 85.90
C GLU A 138 -61.21 -26.51 86.57
N GLY A 139 -60.88 -27.64 87.21
CA GLY A 139 -61.84 -28.54 87.85
C GLY A 139 -62.36 -29.70 87.00
N ARG A 140 -61.88 -29.91 85.76
CA ARG A 140 -62.19 -31.07 84.91
C ARG A 140 -60.93 -31.82 84.45
N GLN A 141 -61.02 -33.14 84.31
CA GLN A 141 -59.92 -34.00 83.87
C GLN A 141 -59.95 -34.34 82.37
N LEU A 142 -61.09 -34.21 81.67
CA LEU A 142 -61.25 -34.56 80.24
C LEU A 142 -62.12 -33.54 79.44
N ALA A 143 -61.82 -33.33 78.15
CA ALA A 143 -62.50 -32.36 77.27
C ALA A 143 -63.21 -33.01 76.06
N THR A 144 -64.34 -33.69 76.30
CA THR A 144 -65.08 -34.51 75.34
C THR A 144 -65.79 -33.73 74.21
N GLU A 145 -66.52 -32.66 74.54
CA GLU A 145 -67.38 -31.94 73.58
C GLU A 145 -66.61 -31.26 72.42
N LYS A 146 -65.37 -30.84 72.66
CA LYS A 146 -64.54 -30.15 71.66
C LYS A 146 -64.08 -31.08 70.54
N ILE A 147 -63.91 -32.37 70.84
CA ILE A 147 -63.40 -33.38 69.89
C ILE A 147 -64.47 -33.81 68.88
N GLU A 148 -65.75 -33.84 69.28
CA GLU A 148 -66.85 -34.19 68.39
C GLU A 148 -67.05 -33.17 67.25
N GLN A 149 -66.90 -31.88 67.55
CA GLN A 149 -67.06 -30.82 66.55
C GLN A 149 -65.98 -30.87 65.45
N GLU A 150 -64.73 -31.17 65.81
CA GLU A 150 -63.62 -31.23 64.86
C GLU A 150 -63.78 -32.39 63.86
N ASN A 151 -64.33 -33.52 64.29
CA ASN A 151 -64.56 -34.68 63.42
C ASN A 151 -65.66 -34.47 62.36
N LEU A 152 -66.69 -33.67 62.67
CA LEU A 152 -67.76 -33.37 61.72
C LEU A 152 -67.26 -32.48 60.58
N ALA A 153 -66.48 -31.45 60.89
CA ALA A 153 -65.90 -30.54 59.91
C ALA A 153 -64.95 -31.25 58.92
N LEU A 154 -64.26 -32.31 59.38
CA LEU A 154 -63.34 -33.07 58.54
C LEU A 154 -64.05 -33.86 57.42
N LYS A 155 -65.25 -34.39 57.69
CA LYS A 155 -66.00 -35.20 56.72
C LYS A 155 -66.52 -34.39 55.54
N GLU A 156 -67.02 -33.18 55.78
CA GLU A 156 -67.55 -32.30 54.72
C GLU A 156 -66.46 -31.81 53.76
N ALA A 157 -65.25 -31.56 54.27
CA ALA A 157 -64.11 -31.12 53.46
C ALA A 157 -63.65 -32.17 52.42
N VAL A 158 -63.78 -33.47 52.71
CA VAL A 158 -63.35 -34.55 51.81
C VAL A 158 -64.25 -34.66 50.58
N GLN A 159 -65.56 -34.51 50.73
CA GLN A 159 -66.50 -34.61 49.60
C GLN A 159 -66.30 -33.50 48.57
N ARG A 160 -66.17 -32.24 49.01
CA ARG A 160 -65.94 -31.11 48.10
C ARG A 160 -64.64 -31.27 47.30
N ARG A 161 -63.59 -31.78 47.92
CA ARG A 161 -62.27 -31.96 47.30
C ARG A 161 -62.24 -33.04 46.23
N THR A 162 -63.12 -34.04 46.32
CA THR A 162 -63.19 -35.17 45.37
C THR A 162 -63.75 -34.71 44.01
N ALA A 163 -64.83 -33.93 44.00
CA ALA A 163 -65.39 -33.38 42.76
C ALA A 163 -64.45 -32.37 42.06
N GLU A 164 -63.72 -31.56 42.83
CA GLU A 164 -62.70 -30.65 42.27
C GLU A 164 -61.53 -31.43 41.62
N LEU A 165 -61.17 -32.60 42.15
CA LEU A 165 -60.09 -33.43 41.62
C LEU A 165 -60.45 -34.07 40.27
N GLU A 166 -61.69 -34.54 40.08
CA GLU A 166 -62.11 -35.14 38.81
C GLU A 166 -62.11 -34.13 37.65
N HIS A 167 -62.60 -32.90 37.88
CA HIS A 167 -62.53 -31.82 36.90
C HIS A 167 -61.08 -31.44 36.59
N LYS A 168 -60.21 -31.36 37.61
CA LYS A 168 -58.78 -31.09 37.41
C LYS A 168 -58.09 -32.20 36.62
N ASN A 169 -58.42 -33.48 36.84
CA ASN A 169 -57.82 -34.59 36.10
C ASN A 169 -58.11 -34.49 34.59
N LYS A 170 -59.34 -34.15 34.19
CA LYS A 170 -59.68 -34.02 32.77
C LYS A 170 -59.00 -32.81 32.09
N GLU A 171 -58.86 -31.70 32.80
CA GLU A 171 -58.05 -30.56 32.33
C GLU A 171 -56.56 -30.93 32.21
N LEU A 172 -56.02 -31.73 33.15
CA LEU A 172 -54.64 -32.22 33.10
C LEU A 172 -54.39 -33.17 31.92
N GLU A 173 -55.34 -34.04 31.56
CA GLU A 173 -55.24 -34.92 30.39
C GLU A 173 -55.15 -34.12 29.08
N ILE A 174 -55.97 -33.07 28.93
CA ILE A 174 -55.93 -32.17 27.78
C ILE A 174 -54.59 -31.43 27.73
N GLU A 175 -54.13 -30.88 28.85
CA GLU A 175 -52.85 -30.15 28.87
C GLU A 175 -51.67 -31.08 28.59
N ALA A 176 -51.68 -32.33 29.08
CA ALA A 176 -50.65 -33.31 28.77
C ALA A 176 -50.61 -33.68 27.28
N ALA A 177 -51.77 -33.77 26.62
CA ALA A 177 -51.86 -33.97 25.17
C ALA A 177 -51.28 -32.77 24.39
N LEU A 178 -51.61 -31.55 24.80
CA LEU A 178 -51.05 -30.33 24.20
C LEU A 178 -49.54 -30.25 24.38
N GLU A 179 -49.01 -30.64 25.54
CA GLU A 179 -47.57 -30.63 25.82
C GLU A 179 -46.80 -31.63 24.96
N ARG A 180 -47.37 -32.81 24.67
CA ARG A 180 -46.76 -33.78 23.74
C ARG A 180 -46.64 -33.20 22.33
N ILE A 181 -47.66 -32.47 21.86
CA ILE A 181 -47.59 -31.81 20.55
C ILE A 181 -46.56 -30.68 20.57
N ARG A 182 -46.49 -29.88 21.66
CA ARG A 182 -45.45 -28.84 21.82
C ARG A 182 -44.04 -29.44 21.78
N ALA A 183 -43.82 -30.59 22.42
CA ALA A 183 -42.53 -31.27 22.41
C ALA A 183 -42.09 -31.69 21.00
N VAL A 184 -43.02 -32.23 20.20
CA VAL A 184 -42.75 -32.58 18.78
C VAL A 184 -42.48 -31.32 17.96
N ALA A 185 -43.26 -30.26 18.15
CA ALA A 185 -43.04 -28.97 17.48
C ALA A 185 -41.66 -28.37 17.80
N MET A 186 -41.20 -28.45 19.05
CA MET A 186 -39.87 -27.98 19.44
C MET A 186 -38.74 -28.87 18.89
N GLY A 187 -39.02 -30.16 18.65
CA GLY A 187 -38.06 -31.13 18.11
C GLY A 187 -37.90 -31.12 16.59
N MET A 188 -38.65 -30.29 15.86
CA MET A 188 -38.54 -30.17 14.41
C MET A 188 -37.16 -29.68 13.96
N ASN A 189 -36.61 -30.34 12.94
CA ASN A 189 -35.34 -30.06 12.27
C ASN A 189 -35.51 -29.75 10.78
N SER A 190 -36.61 -30.20 10.17
CA SER A 190 -36.93 -29.93 8.78
C SER A 190 -38.39 -29.44 8.63
N PRO A 191 -38.71 -28.73 7.53
CA PRO A 191 -40.10 -28.39 7.20
C PRO A 191 -41.03 -29.61 7.08
N GLU A 192 -40.49 -30.77 6.68
CA GLU A 192 -41.22 -32.02 6.48
C GLU A 192 -41.73 -32.61 7.81
N ASP A 193 -41.10 -32.27 8.94
CA ASP A 193 -41.43 -32.77 10.28
C ASP A 193 -42.83 -32.31 10.78
N LEU A 194 -43.48 -31.37 10.08
CA LEU A 194 -44.88 -31.02 10.33
C LEU A 194 -45.81 -32.24 10.22
N ILE A 195 -45.43 -33.27 9.46
CA ILE A 195 -46.20 -34.51 9.36
C ILE A 195 -46.25 -35.30 10.67
N GLU A 196 -45.21 -35.21 11.52
CA GLU A 196 -45.23 -35.87 12.83
C GLU A 196 -46.17 -35.14 13.80
N ILE A 197 -46.37 -33.84 13.62
CA ILE A 197 -47.34 -33.06 14.40
C ILE A 197 -48.77 -33.49 14.09
N THR A 198 -49.12 -33.68 12.81
CA THR A 198 -50.47 -34.15 12.44
C THR A 198 -50.73 -35.55 12.96
N LYS A 199 -49.72 -36.41 12.98
CA LYS A 199 -49.77 -37.75 13.59
C LYS A 199 -50.02 -37.74 15.09
N VAL A 200 -49.25 -36.95 15.83
CA VAL A 200 -49.47 -36.82 17.28
C VAL A 200 -50.83 -36.19 17.56
N GLN A 201 -51.20 -35.13 16.84
CA GLN A 201 -52.52 -34.49 16.97
C GLN A 201 -53.67 -35.48 16.75
N PHE A 202 -53.60 -36.30 15.70
CA PHE A 202 -54.59 -37.33 15.44
C PHE A 202 -54.72 -38.32 16.60
N THR A 203 -53.58 -38.83 17.07
CA THR A 203 -53.51 -39.83 18.15
C THR A 203 -54.07 -39.30 19.47
N GLU A 204 -53.72 -38.07 19.82
CA GLU A 204 -54.16 -37.44 21.07
C GLU A 204 -55.65 -37.09 21.07
N LEU A 205 -56.18 -36.58 19.95
CA LEU A 205 -57.61 -36.29 19.84
C LEU A 205 -58.45 -37.58 19.92
N GLN A 206 -57.98 -38.70 19.36
CA GLN A 206 -58.64 -40.00 19.54
C GLN A 206 -58.68 -40.43 21.01
N GLN A 207 -57.59 -40.26 21.78
CA GLN A 207 -57.55 -40.58 23.21
C GLN A 207 -58.50 -39.69 24.03
N LEU A 208 -58.68 -38.43 23.63
CA LEU A 208 -59.61 -37.49 24.26
C LEU A 208 -61.09 -37.72 23.86
N GLY A 209 -61.38 -38.75 23.06
CA GLY A 209 -62.74 -39.21 22.80
C GLY A 209 -63.29 -38.92 21.40
N PHE A 210 -62.49 -38.39 20.47
CA PHE A 210 -62.92 -38.13 19.10
C PHE A 210 -62.93 -39.43 18.28
N ARG A 211 -64.10 -40.11 18.22
CA ARG A 211 -64.21 -41.48 17.67
C ARG A 211 -64.44 -41.57 16.16
N ASP A 212 -65.02 -40.55 15.54
CA ASP A 212 -65.39 -40.55 14.11
C ASP A 212 -64.40 -39.73 13.24
N MET A 213 -63.14 -39.57 13.67
CA MET A 213 -62.10 -38.86 12.92
C MET A 213 -61.65 -39.62 11.68
N ARG A 214 -61.50 -38.89 10.57
CA ARG A 214 -60.87 -39.38 9.34
C ARG A 214 -59.37 -39.08 9.35
N ASN A 215 -58.98 -37.83 9.51
CA ASN A 215 -57.58 -37.40 9.51
C ASN A 215 -57.37 -36.12 10.34
N ALA A 216 -56.12 -35.86 10.66
CA ALA A 216 -55.64 -34.54 11.09
C ALA A 216 -54.71 -34.01 10.01
N LEU A 217 -54.73 -32.70 9.79
CA LEU A 217 -53.96 -32.09 8.72
C LEU A 217 -53.50 -30.66 9.03
N ILE A 218 -52.41 -30.28 8.39
CA ILE A 218 -51.79 -28.96 8.43
C ILE A 218 -51.56 -28.51 6.98
N GLY A 219 -52.04 -27.33 6.62
CA GLY A 219 -51.79 -26.74 5.29
C GLY A 219 -50.91 -25.49 5.39
N ILE A 220 -49.95 -25.32 4.48
CA ILE A 220 -49.09 -24.14 4.40
C ILE A 220 -49.27 -23.44 3.05
N PHE A 221 -49.74 -22.20 3.07
CA PHE A 221 -49.90 -21.37 1.87
C PHE A 221 -48.58 -20.70 1.48
N HIS A 222 -48.22 -20.79 0.20
CA HIS A 222 -47.06 -20.12 -0.36
C HIS A 222 -47.50 -18.91 -1.20
N ASP A 223 -47.17 -17.69 -0.79
CA ASP A 223 -47.67 -16.45 -1.42
C ASP A 223 -47.31 -16.30 -2.92
N LYS A 224 -46.28 -17.01 -3.39
CA LYS A 224 -45.79 -16.97 -4.78
C LYS A 224 -46.16 -18.21 -5.61
N LYS A 225 -46.87 -19.19 -5.04
CA LYS A 225 -47.29 -20.40 -5.76
C LYS A 225 -48.81 -20.50 -5.78
N ASP A 226 -49.36 -20.98 -6.89
CA ASP A 226 -50.79 -21.31 -7.00
C ASP A 226 -51.16 -22.64 -6.30
N HIS A 227 -50.34 -23.09 -5.35
CA HIS A 227 -50.48 -24.34 -4.61
C HIS A 227 -50.23 -24.10 -3.11
N PHE A 228 -50.78 -24.97 -2.27
CA PHE A 228 -50.43 -25.05 -0.86
C PHE A 228 -49.94 -26.46 -0.52
N THR A 229 -48.99 -26.55 0.41
CA THR A 229 -48.50 -27.85 0.88
C THR A 229 -49.44 -28.37 1.96
N ASP A 230 -50.03 -29.53 1.75
CA ASP A 230 -50.87 -30.25 2.70
C ASP A 230 -50.07 -31.36 3.37
N TYR A 231 -50.00 -31.35 4.70
CA TYR A 231 -49.43 -32.38 5.54
C TYR A 231 -50.60 -33.11 6.18
N ASP A 232 -50.84 -34.36 5.81
CA ASP A 232 -52.03 -35.09 6.25
C ASP A 232 -51.69 -36.44 6.87
N TYR A 233 -52.31 -36.75 8.03
CA TYR A 233 -52.12 -38.03 8.70
C TYR A 233 -53.44 -38.71 9.05
N SER A 234 -53.50 -40.02 8.78
CA SER A 234 -54.56 -40.90 9.28
C SER A 234 -54.02 -42.25 9.73
N ASP A 235 -54.79 -42.93 10.58
CA ASP A 235 -54.52 -44.29 11.06
C ASP A 235 -54.43 -45.34 9.94
N ILE A 236 -55.16 -45.16 8.83
CA ILE A 236 -55.19 -46.14 7.74
C ILE A 236 -54.08 -45.90 6.72
N CYS A 237 -53.78 -44.64 6.40
CA CYS A 237 -52.92 -44.30 5.27
C CYS A 237 -51.54 -43.75 5.67
N GLY A 238 -51.30 -43.54 6.96
CA GLY A 238 -50.07 -42.92 7.45
C GLY A 238 -50.00 -41.42 7.13
N GLY A 239 -48.79 -40.88 7.13
CA GLY A 239 -48.50 -39.48 6.83
C GLY A 239 -48.18 -39.28 5.35
N ASN A 240 -48.73 -38.22 4.75
CA ASN A 240 -48.50 -37.84 3.37
C ASN A 240 -48.30 -36.31 3.25
N ILE A 241 -47.52 -35.89 2.24
CA ILE A 241 -47.22 -34.48 1.98
C ILE A 241 -47.51 -34.22 0.50
N THR A 242 -48.52 -33.39 0.22
CA THR A 242 -49.01 -33.15 -1.15
C THR A 242 -49.12 -31.68 -1.47
N GLU A 243 -48.73 -31.28 -2.68
CA GLU A 243 -48.94 -29.92 -3.18
C GLU A 243 -50.32 -29.83 -3.85
N ILE A 244 -51.26 -29.14 -3.20
CA ILE A 244 -52.65 -29.03 -3.64
C ILE A 244 -52.84 -27.70 -4.38
N PRO A 245 -53.36 -27.72 -5.61
CA PRO A 245 -53.64 -26.49 -6.34
C PRO A 245 -54.75 -25.69 -5.64
N ILE A 246 -54.54 -24.38 -5.50
CA ILE A 246 -55.49 -23.45 -4.90
C ILE A 246 -56.75 -23.30 -5.78
N HIS A 247 -56.60 -23.53 -7.08
CA HIS A 247 -57.64 -23.39 -8.09
C HIS A 247 -58.07 -24.74 -8.69
N GLY A 248 -59.33 -24.85 -9.12
CA GLY A 248 -59.85 -26.03 -9.85
C GLY A 248 -60.83 -26.90 -9.07
N ASN A 249 -61.19 -26.53 -7.83
CA ASN A 249 -62.32 -27.09 -7.11
C ASN A 249 -63.03 -26.00 -6.29
N ILE A 250 -64.34 -25.85 -6.48
CA ILE A 250 -65.11 -24.75 -5.90
C ILE A 250 -65.21 -24.81 -4.38
N ILE A 251 -65.06 -26.00 -3.78
CA ILE A 251 -65.09 -26.21 -2.33
C ILE A 251 -63.77 -25.72 -1.72
N ILE A 252 -62.63 -26.12 -2.29
CA ILE A 252 -61.29 -25.63 -1.90
C ILE A 252 -61.21 -24.11 -2.05
N GLU A 253 -61.63 -23.56 -3.18
CA GLU A 253 -61.55 -22.12 -3.44
C GLU A 253 -62.38 -21.30 -2.43
N ARG A 254 -63.61 -21.75 -2.11
CA ARG A 254 -64.44 -21.10 -1.09
C ARG A 254 -63.82 -21.23 0.31
N ALA A 255 -63.30 -22.42 0.63
CA ALA A 255 -62.68 -22.71 1.91
C ALA A 255 -61.41 -21.85 2.13
N ILE A 256 -60.50 -21.81 1.14
CA ILE A 256 -59.27 -21.00 1.17
C ILE A 256 -59.60 -19.52 1.22
N LYS A 257 -60.57 -19.03 0.45
CA LYS A 257 -60.99 -17.61 0.49
C LYS A 257 -61.43 -17.20 1.89
N ARG A 258 -62.15 -18.09 2.61
CA ARG A 258 -62.55 -17.85 3.99
C ARG A 258 -61.37 -17.94 4.95
N MET A 259 -60.50 -18.93 4.80
CA MET A 259 -59.33 -19.13 5.66
C MET A 259 -58.30 -17.99 5.54
N LYS A 260 -58.10 -17.43 4.35
CA LYS A 260 -57.20 -16.28 4.11
C LYS A 260 -57.80 -14.91 4.46
N SER A 261 -59.05 -14.86 4.93
CA SER A 261 -59.72 -13.58 5.24
C SER A 261 -59.17 -12.87 6.48
N ALA A 262 -58.61 -13.62 7.43
CA ALA A 262 -57.87 -13.10 8.59
C ALA A 262 -56.92 -14.18 9.13
N SER A 263 -55.98 -13.79 9.99
CA SER A 263 -54.97 -14.69 10.59
C SER A 263 -55.50 -15.65 11.64
N ASP A 264 -56.77 -15.49 12.07
CA ASP A 264 -57.44 -16.31 13.08
C ASP A 264 -58.92 -16.51 12.71
N VAL A 265 -59.19 -17.51 11.88
CA VAL A 265 -60.55 -17.81 11.39
C VAL A 265 -60.84 -19.29 11.61
N PHE A 266 -61.96 -19.56 12.29
CA PHE A 266 -62.54 -20.89 12.30
C PHE A 266 -63.42 -21.10 11.06
N THR A 267 -63.14 -22.17 10.34
CA THR A 267 -63.87 -22.57 9.13
C THR A 267 -64.37 -23.99 9.30
N GLU A 268 -65.69 -24.14 9.42
CA GLU A 268 -66.41 -25.42 9.30
C GLU A 268 -67.10 -25.47 7.94
N PHE A 269 -66.96 -26.60 7.23
CA PHE A 269 -67.78 -26.91 6.06
C PHE A 269 -68.02 -28.41 5.95
N VAL A 270 -69.12 -28.78 5.31
CA VAL A 270 -69.49 -30.17 5.01
C VAL A 270 -69.42 -30.39 3.51
N VAL A 271 -68.93 -31.56 3.12
CA VAL A 271 -69.01 -32.08 1.76
C VAL A 271 -70.02 -33.22 1.81
N GLU A 272 -71.16 -33.08 1.14
CA GLU A 272 -72.25 -34.05 1.15
C GLU A 272 -72.99 -34.07 -0.19
N GLY A 273 -73.73 -35.15 -0.48
CA GLY A 273 -74.54 -35.26 -1.70
C GLY A 273 -73.69 -35.23 -2.99
N GLN A 274 -74.07 -34.39 -3.96
CA GLN A 274 -73.41 -34.32 -5.27
C GLN A 274 -71.95 -33.84 -5.17
N ASP A 275 -71.64 -32.99 -4.18
CA ASP A 275 -70.31 -32.41 -3.94
C ASP A 275 -69.27 -33.50 -3.57
N MET A 276 -69.70 -34.62 -2.98
CA MET A 276 -68.82 -35.74 -2.65
C MET A 276 -68.22 -36.43 -3.88
N LEU A 277 -68.93 -36.43 -5.03
CA LEU A 277 -68.42 -37.03 -6.26
C LEU A 277 -67.29 -36.19 -6.85
N GLU A 278 -67.47 -34.88 -6.93
CA GLU A 278 -66.46 -33.93 -7.42
C GLU A 278 -65.24 -33.87 -6.49
N TRP A 279 -65.48 -33.92 -5.18
CA TRP A 279 -64.42 -33.98 -4.17
C TRP A 279 -63.54 -35.23 -4.32
N LYS A 280 -64.14 -36.42 -4.45
CA LYS A 280 -63.39 -37.68 -4.66
C LYS A 280 -62.52 -37.62 -5.92
N ALA A 281 -63.06 -37.10 -7.03
CA ALA A 281 -62.34 -36.98 -8.29
C ALA A 281 -61.16 -35.98 -8.21
N PHE A 282 -61.34 -34.85 -7.53
CA PHE A 282 -60.28 -33.86 -7.32
C PHE A 282 -59.11 -34.45 -6.52
N ARG A 283 -59.40 -35.13 -5.40
CA ARG A 283 -58.38 -35.77 -4.57
C ARG A 283 -57.54 -36.78 -5.35
N GLN A 284 -58.21 -37.64 -6.14
CA GLN A 284 -57.53 -38.65 -6.95
C GLN A 284 -56.64 -38.03 -8.04
N LYS A 285 -57.06 -36.91 -8.65
CA LYS A 285 -56.30 -36.23 -9.71
C LYS A 285 -54.99 -35.61 -9.18
N ASN A 286 -55.02 -35.05 -7.98
CA ASN A 286 -53.89 -34.30 -7.41
C ASN A 286 -52.95 -35.16 -6.57
N GLY A 287 -53.12 -36.48 -6.60
CA GLY A 287 -52.23 -37.42 -5.89
C GLY A 287 -52.45 -37.46 -4.38
N GLU A 288 -53.59 -36.97 -3.88
CA GLU A 288 -53.96 -37.16 -2.47
C GLU A 288 -54.24 -38.64 -2.17
N TYR A 289 -53.95 -39.08 -0.94
CA TYR A 289 -54.07 -40.49 -0.59
C TYR A 289 -55.54 -41.00 -0.58
N ASP A 290 -55.73 -42.24 -1.08
CA ASP A 290 -57.03 -42.91 -1.23
C ASP A 290 -57.47 -43.62 0.07
N ASP A 291 -58.10 -42.88 0.99
CA ASP A 291 -58.71 -43.47 2.21
C ASP A 291 -59.93 -44.34 1.83
N PRO A 292 -59.90 -45.66 2.07
CA PRO A 292 -60.99 -46.57 1.72
C PRO A 292 -62.32 -46.21 2.36
N ARG A 293 -62.33 -45.56 3.53
CA ARG A 293 -63.55 -45.16 4.25
C ARG A 293 -64.33 -44.08 3.50
N ILE A 294 -63.67 -43.27 2.67
CA ILE A 294 -64.32 -42.21 1.90
C ILE A 294 -65.16 -42.79 0.76
N LYS A 295 -64.84 -43.98 0.24
CA LYS A 295 -65.55 -44.59 -0.88
C LYS A 295 -67.06 -44.70 -0.61
N ASN A 296 -67.42 -45.10 0.61
CA ASN A 296 -68.80 -45.30 1.06
C ASN A 296 -69.33 -44.22 2.02
N ALA A 297 -68.62 -43.10 2.18
CA ALA A 297 -69.06 -42.01 3.05
C ALA A 297 -70.11 -41.13 2.33
N ASP A 298 -71.22 -40.84 3.01
CA ASP A 298 -72.29 -39.95 2.52
C ASP A 298 -71.96 -38.47 2.75
N SER A 299 -71.16 -38.17 3.78
CA SER A 299 -70.70 -36.83 4.10
C SER A 299 -69.32 -36.83 4.77
N LEU A 300 -68.61 -35.70 4.66
CA LEU A 300 -67.38 -35.39 5.38
C LEU A 300 -67.46 -34.00 5.96
N TYR A 301 -67.11 -33.86 7.24
CA TYR A 301 -67.07 -32.60 7.94
C TYR A 301 -65.62 -32.17 8.10
N TYR A 302 -65.32 -30.91 7.79
CA TYR A 302 -63.99 -30.31 7.93
C TYR A 302 -64.02 -29.19 8.95
N TYR A 303 -63.01 -29.19 9.82
CA TYR A 303 -62.86 -28.24 10.90
C TYR A 303 -61.45 -27.65 10.86
N PHE A 304 -61.33 -26.39 10.44
CA PHE A 304 -60.04 -25.72 10.29
C PHE A 304 -59.94 -24.45 11.12
N TYR A 305 -58.76 -24.22 11.66
CA TYR A 305 -58.34 -22.93 12.19
C TYR A 305 -57.20 -22.37 11.35
N SER A 306 -57.36 -21.15 10.87
CA SER A 306 -56.27 -20.37 10.30
C SER A 306 -55.31 -19.90 11.38
N VAL A 307 -54.01 -20.00 11.08
CA VAL A 307 -52.92 -19.44 11.86
C VAL A 307 -51.94 -18.80 10.88
N ASN A 308 -52.04 -17.48 10.72
CA ASN A 308 -51.26 -16.72 9.73
C ASN A 308 -51.45 -17.28 8.30
N ASN A 309 -50.36 -17.66 7.63
CA ASN A 309 -50.37 -18.29 6.30
C ASN A 309 -50.43 -19.84 6.37
N GLY A 310 -50.76 -20.41 7.53
CA GLY A 310 -51.01 -21.84 7.71
C GLY A 310 -52.44 -22.14 8.20
N ILE A 311 -52.84 -23.40 8.07
CA ILE A 311 -54.09 -23.94 8.61
C ILE A 311 -53.79 -25.22 9.38
N VAL A 312 -54.56 -25.47 10.43
CA VAL A 312 -54.57 -26.74 11.16
C VAL A 312 -56.00 -27.21 11.35
N GLY A 313 -56.24 -28.50 11.24
CA GLY A 313 -57.58 -29.01 11.41
C GLY A 313 -57.71 -30.52 11.37
N ILE A 314 -58.96 -30.94 11.39
CA ILE A 314 -59.35 -32.34 11.29
C ILE A 314 -60.50 -32.48 10.29
N SER A 315 -60.63 -33.68 9.74
CA SER A 315 -61.88 -34.08 9.09
C SER A 315 -62.51 -35.29 9.76
N THR A 316 -63.83 -35.37 9.77
CA THR A 316 -64.60 -36.40 10.46
C THR A 316 -65.75 -36.92 9.59
N PHE A 317 -66.22 -38.14 9.87
CA PHE A 317 -67.38 -38.74 9.18
C PHE A 317 -68.72 -38.32 9.79
N LYS A 318 -68.70 -37.77 11.01
CA LYS A 318 -69.88 -37.23 11.71
C LYS A 318 -69.55 -35.90 12.34
N ARG A 319 -70.59 -35.09 12.56
CA ARG A 319 -70.47 -33.81 13.24
C ARG A 319 -70.00 -34.00 14.69
N ILE A 320 -69.00 -33.24 15.10
CA ILE A 320 -68.50 -33.24 16.49
C ILE A 320 -69.41 -32.40 17.41
N SER A 321 -69.40 -32.71 18.70
CA SER A 321 -70.13 -31.99 19.75
C SER A 321 -69.49 -30.63 20.08
N THR A 322 -70.23 -29.76 20.77
CA THR A 322 -69.70 -28.46 21.23
C THR A 322 -68.51 -28.62 22.19
N ALA A 323 -68.53 -29.65 23.04
CA ALA A 323 -67.42 -29.95 23.95
C ALA A 323 -66.15 -30.40 23.19
N GLU A 324 -66.30 -31.19 22.12
CA GLU A 324 -65.18 -31.56 21.23
C GLU A 324 -64.65 -30.34 20.46
N LEU A 325 -65.53 -29.45 20.02
CA LEU A 325 -65.13 -28.21 19.35
C LEU A 325 -64.29 -27.30 20.28
N ASP A 326 -64.64 -27.22 21.56
CA ASP A 326 -63.85 -26.49 22.56
C ASP A 326 -62.46 -27.11 22.79
N ILE A 327 -62.35 -28.44 22.75
CA ILE A 327 -61.05 -29.14 22.81
C ILE A 327 -60.21 -28.82 21.56
N LEU A 328 -60.80 -28.93 20.36
CA LEU A 328 -60.10 -28.64 19.11
C LEU A 328 -59.57 -27.19 19.06
N LYS A 329 -60.31 -26.25 19.63
CA LYS A 329 -59.87 -24.85 19.78
C LYS A 329 -58.60 -24.72 20.63
N LYS A 330 -58.43 -25.53 21.68
CA LYS A 330 -57.21 -25.52 22.50
C LYS A 330 -56.00 -26.04 21.71
N PHE A 331 -56.19 -27.04 20.82
CA PHE A 331 -55.13 -27.60 19.98
C PHE A 331 -54.60 -26.62 18.93
N ARG A 332 -55.44 -25.71 18.42
CA ARG A 332 -54.99 -24.62 17.54
C ARG A 332 -53.83 -23.81 18.15
N ASN A 333 -53.91 -23.45 19.43
CA ASN A 333 -52.92 -22.58 20.05
C ASN A 333 -51.52 -23.19 20.06
N VAL A 334 -51.42 -24.52 20.04
CA VAL A 334 -50.14 -25.23 19.95
C VAL A 334 -49.58 -25.22 18.53
N PHE A 335 -50.44 -25.17 17.51
CA PHE A 335 -50.00 -25.07 16.12
C PHE A 335 -49.33 -23.72 15.80
N ASP A 336 -49.66 -22.63 16.48
CA ASP A 336 -48.95 -21.35 16.31
C ASP A 336 -47.45 -21.46 16.66
N LEU A 337 -47.11 -22.28 17.65
CA LEU A 337 -45.71 -22.57 17.99
C LEU A 337 -45.02 -23.38 16.88
N ALA A 338 -45.69 -24.42 16.38
CA ALA A 338 -45.18 -25.25 15.29
C ALA A 338 -44.97 -24.45 13.99
N TYR A 339 -45.92 -23.59 13.65
CA TYR A 339 -45.85 -22.74 12.46
C TYR A 339 -44.70 -21.71 12.55
N LYS A 340 -44.50 -21.10 13.73
CA LYS A 340 -43.33 -20.23 13.97
C LYS A 340 -42.02 -21.01 13.80
N ARG A 341 -41.93 -22.22 14.35
CA ARG A 341 -40.75 -23.07 14.20
C ARG A 341 -40.49 -23.46 12.74
N TYR A 342 -41.52 -23.79 11.98
CA TYR A 342 -41.45 -24.03 10.54
C TYR A 342 -40.87 -22.82 9.78
N LEU A 343 -41.35 -21.61 10.09
CA LEU A 343 -40.84 -20.38 9.49
C LEU A 343 -39.36 -20.14 9.86
N ASP A 344 -39.00 -20.34 11.13
CA ASP A 344 -37.62 -20.17 11.61
C ASP A 344 -36.67 -21.15 10.91
N ILE A 345 -37.04 -22.43 10.79
CA ILE A 345 -36.25 -23.46 10.09
C ILE A 345 -36.13 -23.13 8.60
N SER A 346 -37.25 -22.76 7.95
CA SER A 346 -37.26 -22.42 6.53
C SER A 346 -36.39 -21.18 6.24
N LYS A 347 -36.46 -20.18 7.12
CA LYS A 347 -35.62 -18.98 7.06
C LYS A 347 -34.15 -19.31 7.32
N ALA A 348 -33.86 -20.15 8.31
CA ALA A 348 -32.49 -20.60 8.62
C ALA A 348 -31.87 -21.38 7.45
N ALA A 349 -32.64 -22.23 6.78
CA ALA A 349 -32.20 -22.98 5.60
C ALA A 349 -31.89 -22.04 4.41
N ALA A 350 -32.77 -21.07 4.14
CA ALA A 350 -32.53 -20.04 3.12
C ALA A 350 -31.29 -19.19 3.44
N GLN A 351 -31.13 -18.80 4.71
CA GLN A 351 -29.97 -18.05 5.17
C GLN A 351 -28.68 -18.86 5.10
N ALA A 352 -28.70 -20.16 5.41
CA ALA A 352 -27.55 -21.04 5.26
C ALA A 352 -27.14 -21.25 3.79
N GLN A 353 -28.10 -21.27 2.86
CA GLN A 353 -27.79 -21.29 1.43
C GLN A 353 -27.14 -19.97 0.98
N GLU A 354 -27.67 -18.83 1.44
CA GLU A 354 -27.10 -17.53 1.12
C GLU A 354 -25.68 -17.35 1.67
N VAL A 355 -25.42 -17.83 2.90
CA VAL A 355 -24.07 -17.87 3.48
C VAL A 355 -23.12 -18.72 2.64
N ARG A 356 -23.56 -19.87 2.13
CA ARG A 356 -22.75 -20.71 1.25
C ARG A 356 -22.39 -20.00 -0.06
N ILE A 357 -23.34 -19.28 -0.66
CA ILE A 357 -23.10 -18.48 -1.88
C ILE A 357 -22.09 -17.37 -1.60
N GLU A 358 -22.23 -16.63 -0.50
CA GLU A 358 -21.25 -15.59 -0.13
C GLU A 358 -19.87 -16.17 0.17
N MET A 359 -19.77 -17.31 0.85
CA MET A 359 -18.49 -18.00 1.05
C MET A 359 -17.82 -18.41 -0.26
N ALA A 360 -18.61 -18.89 -1.23
CA ALA A 360 -18.13 -19.26 -2.56
C ALA A 360 -17.61 -18.03 -3.32
N LEU A 361 -18.35 -16.92 -3.31
CA LEU A 361 -17.92 -15.65 -3.90
C LEU A 361 -16.64 -15.12 -3.24
N GLU A 362 -16.52 -15.22 -1.92
CA GLU A 362 -15.35 -14.74 -1.17
C GLU A 362 -14.09 -15.57 -1.44
N ARG A 363 -14.23 -16.89 -1.63
CA ARG A 363 -13.09 -17.73 -2.05
C ARG A 363 -12.57 -17.33 -3.43
N VAL A 364 -13.46 -16.97 -4.35
CA VAL A 364 -13.06 -16.46 -5.67
C VAL A 364 -12.33 -15.13 -5.52
N ARG A 365 -12.90 -14.16 -4.78
CA ARG A 365 -12.22 -12.88 -4.49
C ARG A 365 -10.85 -13.07 -3.84
N SER A 366 -10.73 -14.01 -2.91
CA SER A 366 -9.46 -14.34 -2.26
C SER A 366 -8.43 -14.88 -3.26
N ARG A 367 -8.81 -15.80 -4.16
CA ARG A 367 -7.91 -16.27 -5.24
C ARG A 367 -7.53 -15.14 -6.19
N THR A 368 -8.47 -14.25 -6.55
CA THR A 368 -8.22 -13.05 -7.35
C THR A 368 -7.18 -12.13 -6.72
N MET A 369 -7.30 -11.86 -5.42
CA MET A 369 -6.34 -11.03 -4.69
C MET A 369 -4.95 -11.68 -4.61
N ALA A 370 -4.87 -13.01 -4.63
CA ALA A 370 -3.62 -13.76 -4.60
C ALA A 370 -2.88 -13.80 -5.95
N MET A 371 -3.49 -13.34 -7.06
CA MET A 371 -2.86 -13.30 -8.37
C MET A 371 -1.64 -12.35 -8.36
N GLN A 372 -0.48 -12.89 -8.77
CA GLN A 372 0.78 -12.17 -8.92
C GLN A 372 1.15 -11.96 -10.39
N HIS A 373 0.74 -12.87 -11.27
CA HIS A 373 1.04 -12.82 -12.70
C HIS A 373 -0.22 -12.85 -13.55
N SER A 374 -0.15 -12.21 -14.72
CA SER A 374 -1.28 -12.18 -15.65
C SER A 374 -1.67 -13.56 -16.20
N ASN A 375 -0.73 -14.52 -16.25
CA ASN A 375 -1.00 -15.88 -16.69
C ASN A 375 -1.85 -16.73 -15.71
N GLU A 376 -2.09 -16.26 -14.47
CA GLU A 376 -2.89 -16.96 -13.45
C GLU A 376 -4.42 -16.78 -13.62
N LEU A 377 -4.86 -16.06 -14.66
CA LEU A 377 -6.29 -15.85 -14.92
C LEU A 377 -7.05 -17.18 -15.12
N ALA A 378 -6.46 -18.11 -15.86
CA ALA A 378 -7.04 -19.43 -16.13
C ALA A 378 -7.26 -20.23 -14.84
N ASP A 379 -6.27 -20.27 -13.94
CA ASP A 379 -6.38 -20.97 -12.66
C ASP A 379 -7.45 -20.36 -11.76
N THR A 380 -7.55 -19.03 -11.76
CA THR A 380 -8.55 -18.31 -10.95
C THR A 380 -9.97 -18.54 -11.49
N ALA A 381 -10.13 -18.57 -12.81
CA ALA A 381 -11.39 -18.94 -13.45
C ALA A 381 -11.79 -20.39 -13.13
N ALA A 382 -10.83 -21.33 -13.13
CA ALA A 382 -11.09 -22.72 -12.74
C ALA A 382 -11.61 -22.84 -11.30
N VAL A 383 -11.05 -22.07 -10.36
CA VAL A 383 -11.55 -22.00 -8.98
C VAL A 383 -12.99 -21.46 -8.93
N LEU A 384 -13.29 -20.41 -9.71
CA LEU A 384 -14.66 -19.87 -9.81
C LEU A 384 -15.66 -20.94 -10.23
N PHE A 385 -15.34 -21.69 -11.29
CA PHE A 385 -16.19 -22.76 -11.80
C PHE A 385 -16.40 -23.88 -10.79
N GLN A 386 -15.34 -24.28 -10.08
CA GLN A 386 -15.44 -25.27 -9.02
C GLN A 386 -16.37 -24.80 -7.88
N GLN A 387 -16.32 -23.52 -7.50
CA GLN A 387 -17.18 -22.96 -6.46
C GLN A 387 -18.66 -22.94 -6.86
N ILE A 388 -18.99 -22.70 -8.13
CA ILE A 388 -20.37 -22.77 -8.62
C ILE A 388 -20.92 -24.21 -8.53
N LYS A 389 -20.08 -25.21 -8.86
CA LYS A 389 -20.44 -26.64 -8.78
C LYS A 389 -20.69 -27.09 -7.33
N GLU A 390 -19.89 -26.61 -6.38
CA GLU A 390 -20.03 -26.92 -4.94
C GLU A 390 -21.34 -26.40 -4.31
N LEU A 391 -22.03 -25.45 -4.95
CA LEU A 391 -23.30 -24.91 -4.46
C LEU A 391 -24.51 -25.82 -4.72
N GLY A 392 -24.32 -26.94 -5.43
CA GLY A 392 -25.33 -27.97 -5.64
C GLY A 392 -26.21 -27.80 -6.89
N PHE A 393 -25.87 -26.86 -7.78
CA PHE A 393 -26.57 -26.68 -9.05
C PHE A 393 -26.12 -27.74 -10.08
N GLN A 394 -27.06 -28.27 -10.86
CA GLN A 394 -26.77 -29.26 -11.91
C GLN A 394 -26.26 -28.58 -13.21
N THR A 395 -25.06 -28.00 -13.14
CA THR A 395 -24.39 -27.37 -14.28
C THR A 395 -23.72 -28.40 -15.20
N TRP A 396 -24.03 -28.34 -16.49
CA TRP A 396 -23.38 -29.14 -17.54
C TRP A 396 -22.03 -28.56 -17.97
N SER A 397 -21.94 -27.23 -18.10
CA SER A 397 -20.69 -26.53 -18.37
C SER A 397 -20.78 -25.08 -17.89
N CYS A 398 -19.63 -24.46 -17.64
CA CYS A 398 -19.51 -23.06 -17.31
C CYS A 398 -18.24 -22.46 -17.91
N GLY A 399 -18.26 -21.18 -18.23
CA GLY A 399 -17.14 -20.50 -18.86
C GLY A 399 -17.24 -18.99 -18.77
N PHE A 400 -16.16 -18.30 -19.13
CA PHE A 400 -16.16 -16.86 -19.30
C PHE A 400 -15.81 -16.52 -20.76
N PHE A 401 -16.36 -15.40 -21.20
CA PHE A 401 -16.35 -14.98 -22.59
C PHE A 401 -15.98 -13.51 -22.64
N THR A 402 -14.92 -13.16 -23.36
CA THR A 402 -14.43 -11.77 -23.45
C THR A 402 -14.57 -11.21 -24.86
N TRP A 403 -15.10 -10.00 -24.97
CA TRP A 403 -15.31 -9.33 -26.25
C TRP A 403 -13.96 -8.96 -26.90
N GLN A 404 -13.76 -9.35 -28.16
CA GLN A 404 -12.56 -9.01 -28.94
C GLN A 404 -12.88 -7.93 -29.97
N LYS A 405 -11.87 -7.14 -30.38
CA LYS A 405 -12.02 -6.01 -31.31
C LYS A 405 -12.44 -6.41 -32.73
N ASN A 406 -12.33 -7.68 -33.09
CA ASN A 406 -12.56 -8.22 -34.43
C ASN A 406 -13.93 -8.91 -34.58
N ASP A 407 -14.94 -8.49 -33.82
CA ASP A 407 -16.28 -9.11 -33.77
C ASP A 407 -16.27 -10.60 -33.37
N MET A 408 -15.22 -11.02 -32.66
CA MET A 408 -15.10 -12.34 -32.05
C MET A 408 -15.26 -12.24 -30.53
N VAL A 409 -15.64 -13.35 -29.91
CA VAL A 409 -15.53 -13.53 -28.47
C VAL A 409 -14.53 -14.65 -28.23
N GLU A 410 -13.64 -14.43 -27.27
CA GLU A 410 -12.75 -15.48 -26.80
C GLU A 410 -13.45 -16.19 -25.64
N ALA A 411 -13.67 -17.49 -25.80
CA ALA A 411 -14.43 -18.33 -24.89
C ALA A 411 -13.52 -19.30 -24.15
N TRP A 412 -13.53 -19.21 -22.83
CA TRP A 412 -12.81 -20.09 -21.91
C TRP A 412 -13.81 -20.93 -21.13
N MET A 413 -13.94 -22.19 -21.52
CA MET A 413 -14.99 -23.09 -21.03
C MET A 413 -14.39 -24.21 -20.16
N GLY A 414 -15.01 -24.49 -19.02
CA GLY A 414 -14.73 -25.64 -18.18
C GLY A 414 -15.61 -26.84 -18.56
N ALA A 415 -14.98 -28.02 -18.63
CA ALA A 415 -15.69 -29.29 -18.77
C ALA A 415 -16.06 -29.88 -17.39
N ASP A 416 -17.12 -30.67 -17.33
CA ASP A 416 -17.60 -31.34 -16.10
C ASP A 416 -16.54 -32.27 -15.46
N SER A 417 -15.53 -32.68 -16.24
CA SER A 417 -14.38 -33.50 -15.86
C SER A 417 -13.24 -32.76 -15.14
N GLY A 418 -13.31 -31.43 -14.98
CA GLY A 418 -12.37 -30.67 -14.13
C GLY A 418 -11.14 -30.08 -14.85
N GLY A 419 -11.32 -29.49 -16.03
CA GLY A 419 -10.28 -28.73 -16.75
C GLY A 419 -10.85 -27.67 -17.69
N LEU A 420 -10.05 -26.65 -18.00
CA LEU A 420 -10.35 -25.64 -19.02
C LEU A 420 -10.05 -26.20 -20.42
N LEU A 421 -10.99 -26.04 -21.32
CA LEU A 421 -10.79 -26.24 -22.76
C LEU A 421 -9.87 -25.12 -23.30
N PRO A 422 -9.11 -25.38 -24.38
CA PRO A 422 -8.38 -24.33 -25.08
C PRO A 422 -9.33 -23.18 -25.48
N PRO A 423 -8.84 -21.92 -25.48
CA PRO A 423 -9.69 -20.77 -25.81
C PRO A 423 -10.24 -20.90 -27.23
N MET A 424 -11.56 -20.77 -27.34
CA MET A 424 -12.27 -20.81 -28.62
C MET A 424 -12.58 -19.40 -29.10
N GLN A 425 -12.55 -19.19 -30.42
CA GLN A 425 -12.88 -17.91 -31.03
C GLN A 425 -14.23 -18.03 -31.72
N ILE A 426 -15.26 -17.36 -31.18
CA ILE A 426 -16.65 -17.48 -31.66
C ILE A 426 -17.11 -16.14 -32.25
N PRO A 427 -17.63 -16.09 -33.48
CA PRO A 427 -18.14 -14.86 -34.08
C PRO A 427 -19.51 -14.49 -33.49
N TYR A 428 -19.52 -13.64 -32.44
CA TYR A 428 -20.73 -13.35 -31.67
C TYR A 428 -21.81 -12.60 -32.45
N LYS A 429 -21.49 -11.93 -33.57
CA LYS A 429 -22.49 -11.29 -34.44
C LYS A 429 -23.18 -12.27 -35.39
N LYS A 430 -22.61 -13.46 -35.61
CA LYS A 430 -23.11 -14.46 -36.56
C LYS A 430 -23.75 -15.65 -35.87
N GLU A 431 -23.27 -16.01 -34.68
CA GLU A 431 -23.86 -17.07 -33.87
C GLU A 431 -25.11 -16.54 -33.14
N PRO A 432 -26.30 -17.14 -33.35
CA PRO A 432 -27.57 -16.60 -32.82
C PRO A 432 -27.61 -16.39 -31.30
N THR A 433 -27.02 -17.30 -30.52
CA THR A 433 -27.06 -17.23 -29.04
C THR A 433 -26.20 -16.09 -28.51
N HIS A 434 -24.99 -15.97 -29.01
CA HIS A 434 -24.02 -14.94 -28.65
C HIS A 434 -24.45 -13.58 -29.18
N HIS A 435 -25.20 -13.54 -30.29
CA HIS A 435 -25.82 -12.32 -30.80
C HIS A 435 -26.90 -11.80 -29.86
N ASP A 436 -27.79 -12.68 -29.38
CA ASP A 436 -28.82 -12.35 -28.38
C ASP A 436 -28.17 -11.85 -27.07
N ILE A 437 -27.12 -12.54 -26.60
CA ILE A 437 -26.35 -12.16 -25.41
C ILE A 437 -25.69 -10.78 -25.59
N TYR A 438 -25.03 -10.55 -26.73
CA TYR A 438 -24.41 -9.26 -27.03
C TYR A 438 -25.44 -8.13 -27.06
N ASN A 439 -26.58 -8.32 -27.74
CA ASN A 439 -27.67 -7.35 -27.80
C ASN A 439 -28.25 -7.04 -26.42
N ALA A 440 -28.41 -8.05 -25.56
CA ALA A 440 -28.84 -7.86 -24.18
C ALA A 440 -27.81 -7.05 -23.36
N SER A 441 -26.50 -7.29 -23.56
CA SER A 441 -25.45 -6.56 -22.84
C SER A 441 -25.41 -5.07 -23.21
N ILE A 442 -25.51 -4.72 -24.50
CA ILE A 442 -25.45 -3.33 -24.97
C ILE A 442 -26.73 -2.53 -24.67
N THR A 443 -27.83 -3.21 -24.35
CA THR A 443 -29.10 -2.58 -23.94
C THR A 443 -29.18 -2.36 -22.42
N GLY A 444 -28.11 -2.71 -21.68
CA GLY A 444 -27.98 -2.45 -20.26
C GLY A 444 -28.62 -3.51 -19.35
N ALA A 445 -28.96 -4.69 -19.88
CA ALA A 445 -29.34 -5.81 -19.02
C ALA A 445 -28.12 -6.26 -18.17
N THR A 446 -28.37 -6.98 -17.07
CA THR A 446 -27.30 -7.53 -16.20
C THR A 446 -27.11 -9.04 -16.36
N SER A 447 -28.07 -9.69 -17.00
CA SER A 447 -28.09 -11.11 -17.31
C SER A 447 -28.93 -11.36 -18.57
N HIS A 448 -28.78 -12.54 -19.17
CA HIS A 448 -29.64 -13.05 -20.23
C HIS A 448 -29.83 -14.56 -20.06
N VAL A 449 -31.06 -15.04 -20.26
CA VAL A 449 -31.42 -16.45 -20.18
C VAL A 449 -31.97 -16.93 -21.52
N LYS A 450 -31.41 -18.02 -22.04
CA LYS A 450 -31.86 -18.67 -23.28
C LYS A 450 -32.11 -20.15 -23.05
N ILE A 451 -33.26 -20.65 -23.47
CA ILE A 451 -33.61 -22.07 -23.38
C ILE A 451 -33.64 -22.66 -24.79
N TRP A 452 -32.89 -23.75 -24.99
CA TRP A 452 -32.79 -24.51 -26.22
C TRP A 452 -33.43 -25.89 -26.04
N GLN A 453 -34.29 -26.29 -26.98
CA GLN A 453 -34.91 -27.61 -27.04
C GLN A 453 -35.41 -27.93 -28.46
N GLY A 454 -35.53 -29.22 -28.79
CA GLY A 454 -36.11 -29.67 -30.07
C GLY A 454 -35.26 -29.31 -31.30
N GLU A 455 -35.91 -29.10 -32.44
CA GLU A 455 -35.25 -28.85 -33.73
C GLU A 455 -34.31 -27.63 -33.72
N ALA A 456 -34.67 -26.58 -32.99
CA ALA A 456 -33.87 -25.36 -32.88
C ALA A 456 -32.49 -25.61 -32.22
N LEU A 457 -32.40 -26.52 -31.25
CA LEU A 457 -31.14 -26.89 -30.62
C LEU A 457 -30.24 -27.69 -31.56
N GLN A 458 -30.82 -28.56 -32.38
CA GLN A 458 -30.07 -29.35 -33.37
C GLN A 458 -29.47 -28.46 -34.46
N GLU A 459 -30.22 -27.43 -34.91
CA GLU A 459 -29.69 -26.41 -35.82
C GLU A 459 -28.57 -25.58 -35.18
N HIS A 460 -28.71 -25.21 -33.91
CA HIS A 460 -27.67 -24.52 -33.14
C HIS A 460 -26.37 -25.34 -33.06
N TYR A 461 -26.44 -26.63 -32.72
CA TYR A 461 -25.26 -27.50 -32.72
C TYR A 461 -24.62 -27.64 -34.09
N LYS A 462 -25.42 -27.79 -35.16
CA LYS A 462 -24.91 -27.86 -36.53
C LYS A 462 -24.14 -26.59 -36.90
N PHE A 463 -24.61 -25.42 -36.46
CA PHE A 463 -23.90 -24.16 -36.66
C PHE A 463 -22.60 -24.10 -35.87
N LEU A 464 -22.60 -24.49 -34.58
CA LEU A 464 -21.38 -24.50 -33.76
C LEU A 464 -20.25 -25.33 -34.38
N ARG A 465 -20.58 -26.48 -34.97
CA ARG A 465 -19.62 -27.35 -35.69
C ARG A 465 -19.02 -26.74 -36.96
N THR A 466 -19.56 -25.63 -37.47
CA THR A 466 -18.97 -24.92 -38.61
C THR A 466 -17.80 -24.01 -38.21
N ILE A 467 -17.60 -23.76 -36.91
CA ILE A 467 -16.53 -22.92 -36.38
C ILE A 467 -15.35 -23.83 -36.00
N PRO A 468 -14.18 -23.72 -36.66
CA PRO A 468 -13.08 -24.67 -36.46
C PRO A 468 -12.66 -24.85 -34.99
N SER A 469 -12.46 -23.75 -34.26
CA SER A 469 -12.06 -23.81 -32.85
C SER A 469 -13.10 -24.45 -31.92
N VAL A 470 -14.38 -24.39 -32.28
CA VAL A 470 -15.48 -24.99 -31.51
C VAL A 470 -15.64 -26.46 -31.88
N GLU A 471 -15.46 -26.82 -33.15
CA GLU A 471 -15.48 -28.22 -33.60
C GLU A 471 -14.36 -29.04 -32.94
N ASP A 472 -13.15 -28.48 -32.83
CA ASP A 472 -12.03 -29.13 -32.13
C ASP A 472 -12.38 -29.41 -30.65
N ALA A 473 -13.04 -28.45 -29.99
CA ALA A 473 -13.48 -28.58 -28.60
C ALA A 473 -14.62 -29.60 -28.44
N ILE A 474 -15.60 -29.61 -29.36
CA ILE A 474 -16.69 -30.58 -29.37
C ILE A 474 -16.13 -31.99 -29.58
N GLN A 475 -15.21 -32.18 -30.53
CA GLN A 475 -14.55 -33.46 -30.73
C GLN A 475 -13.83 -33.92 -29.46
N LEU A 476 -13.12 -33.04 -28.76
CA LEU A 476 -12.45 -33.37 -27.50
C LEU A 476 -13.44 -33.88 -26.41
N LEU A 477 -14.62 -33.25 -26.33
CA LEU A 477 -15.69 -33.66 -25.40
C LEU A 477 -16.29 -35.03 -25.79
N GLU A 478 -16.52 -35.26 -27.09
CA GLU A 478 -17.05 -36.54 -27.60
C GLU A 478 -16.06 -37.69 -27.39
N HIS A 479 -14.76 -37.47 -27.61
CA HIS A 479 -13.71 -38.45 -27.30
C HIS A 479 -13.62 -38.77 -25.80
N SER A 480 -14.08 -37.86 -24.94
CA SER A 480 -14.15 -38.05 -23.48
C SER A 480 -15.44 -38.76 -23.01
N GLY A 481 -16.30 -39.19 -23.95
CA GLY A 481 -17.55 -39.91 -23.66
C GLY A 481 -18.72 -39.05 -23.20
N LEU A 482 -18.60 -37.72 -23.30
CA LEU A 482 -19.69 -36.78 -23.00
C LEU A 482 -20.56 -36.55 -24.24
N THR A 483 -21.86 -36.79 -24.13
CA THR A 483 -22.83 -36.53 -25.21
C THR A 483 -23.46 -35.16 -25.05
N MET A 484 -23.71 -34.48 -26.16
CA MET A 484 -24.43 -33.20 -26.18
C MET A 484 -25.88 -33.38 -25.68
N PRO A 485 -26.37 -32.53 -24.76
CA PRO A 485 -27.74 -32.64 -24.23
C PRO A 485 -28.83 -32.36 -25.27
N ASP A 486 -30.00 -33.01 -25.13
CA ASP A 486 -31.20 -32.73 -25.97
C ASP A 486 -31.97 -31.47 -25.53
N LYS A 487 -31.55 -30.86 -24.41
CA LYS A 487 -32.08 -29.62 -23.85
C LYS A 487 -30.96 -28.87 -23.13
N GLN A 488 -30.87 -27.55 -23.34
CA GLN A 488 -29.90 -26.70 -22.66
C GLN A 488 -30.53 -25.37 -22.21
N CYS A 489 -30.17 -24.92 -21.02
CA CYS A 489 -30.55 -23.60 -20.49
C CYS A 489 -29.28 -22.80 -20.22
N TYR A 490 -29.14 -21.67 -20.89
CA TYR A 490 -27.98 -20.78 -20.85
C TYR A 490 -28.30 -19.61 -19.93
N TYR A 491 -27.43 -19.37 -18.95
CA TYR A 491 -27.51 -18.26 -18.01
C TYR A 491 -26.25 -17.41 -18.17
N ALA A 492 -26.36 -16.29 -18.88
CA ALA A 492 -25.27 -15.37 -19.09
C ALA A 492 -25.36 -14.22 -18.08
N GLY A 493 -24.34 -14.02 -17.24
CA GLY A 493 -24.19 -12.85 -16.37
C GLY A 493 -23.13 -11.90 -16.92
N PHE A 494 -23.38 -10.60 -16.97
CA PHE A 494 -22.52 -9.66 -17.70
C PHE A 494 -21.49 -8.97 -16.79
N PHE A 495 -20.31 -8.69 -17.35
CA PHE A 495 -19.28 -7.81 -16.80
C PHE A 495 -18.74 -6.89 -17.91
N GLU A 496 -18.03 -5.81 -17.56
CA GLU A 496 -17.68 -4.76 -18.52
C GLU A 496 -16.99 -5.27 -19.81
N GLN A 497 -16.10 -6.26 -19.71
CA GLN A 497 -15.34 -6.80 -20.84
C GLN A 497 -15.92 -8.10 -21.42
N GLY A 498 -17.08 -8.57 -20.95
CA GLY A 498 -17.56 -9.90 -21.31
C GLY A 498 -18.79 -10.42 -20.58
N TYR A 499 -18.93 -11.74 -20.53
CA TYR A 499 -19.96 -12.40 -19.75
C TYR A 499 -19.51 -13.78 -19.23
N LEU A 500 -20.09 -14.18 -18.11
CA LEU A 500 -19.98 -15.52 -17.55
C LEU A 500 -21.17 -16.33 -18.04
N LEU A 501 -20.95 -17.52 -18.60
CA LEU A 501 -22.00 -18.40 -19.09
C LEU A 501 -22.08 -19.66 -18.23
N LEU A 502 -23.27 -19.96 -17.71
CA LEU A 502 -23.59 -21.24 -17.07
C LEU A 502 -24.60 -21.99 -17.94
N ILE A 503 -24.39 -23.29 -18.15
CA ILE A 503 -25.25 -24.13 -18.97
C ILE A 503 -25.80 -25.28 -18.11
N THR A 504 -27.12 -25.47 -18.06
CA THR A 504 -27.78 -26.62 -17.42
C THR A 504 -28.64 -27.40 -18.41
N LYS A 505 -29.08 -28.61 -18.01
CA LYS A 505 -30.02 -29.43 -18.80
C LYS A 505 -31.48 -29.04 -18.57
N GLU A 506 -31.81 -28.62 -17.34
CA GLU A 506 -33.16 -28.21 -16.95
C GLU A 506 -33.17 -26.78 -16.39
N PRO A 507 -34.28 -26.03 -16.52
CA PRO A 507 -34.39 -24.69 -15.98
C PRO A 507 -34.29 -24.68 -14.45
N ASP A 508 -33.44 -23.81 -13.92
CA ASP A 508 -33.32 -23.48 -12.51
C ASP A 508 -33.66 -22.01 -12.27
N ASN A 509 -34.47 -21.73 -11.24
CA ASN A 509 -34.96 -20.38 -10.91
C ASN A 509 -33.92 -19.51 -10.17
N GLY A 510 -32.85 -20.09 -9.64
CA GLY A 510 -31.81 -19.38 -8.87
C GLY A 510 -30.55 -19.05 -9.69
N LEU A 511 -30.34 -19.70 -10.84
CA LEU A 511 -29.10 -19.57 -11.61
C LEU A 511 -28.92 -18.23 -12.34
N GLU A 512 -29.99 -17.54 -12.70
CA GLU A 512 -29.88 -16.21 -13.32
C GLU A 512 -29.33 -15.19 -12.33
N GLU A 513 -29.82 -15.19 -11.09
CA GLU A 513 -29.28 -14.31 -10.06
C GLU A 513 -27.85 -14.69 -9.66
N LEU A 514 -27.56 -15.99 -9.61
CA LEU A 514 -26.23 -16.50 -9.33
C LEU A 514 -25.20 -16.08 -10.40
N SER A 515 -25.53 -16.23 -11.69
CA SER A 515 -24.63 -15.88 -12.79
C SER A 515 -24.28 -14.40 -12.77
N ARG A 516 -25.25 -13.52 -12.46
CA ARG A 516 -25.03 -12.08 -12.27
C ARG A 516 -24.06 -11.78 -11.12
N ARG A 517 -24.22 -12.45 -9.96
CA ARG A 517 -23.34 -12.23 -8.80
C ARG A 517 -21.91 -12.69 -9.06
N PHE A 518 -21.73 -13.86 -9.67
CA PHE A 518 -20.42 -14.37 -10.04
C PHE A 518 -19.76 -13.57 -11.16
N ALA A 519 -20.52 -13.07 -12.15
CA ALA A 519 -20.00 -12.18 -13.19
C ALA A 519 -19.40 -10.90 -12.59
N LYS A 520 -20.06 -10.31 -11.58
CA LYS A 520 -19.55 -9.14 -10.87
C LYS A 520 -18.24 -9.41 -10.10
N VAL A 521 -18.07 -10.61 -9.53
CA VAL A 521 -16.79 -10.98 -8.89
C VAL A 521 -15.72 -11.29 -9.94
N PHE A 522 -16.11 -11.90 -11.05
CA PHE A 522 -15.20 -12.15 -12.16
C PHE A 522 -14.71 -10.85 -12.81
N GLU A 523 -15.53 -9.80 -12.86
CA GLU A 523 -15.13 -8.45 -13.29
C GLU A 523 -13.92 -7.92 -12.52
N GLN A 524 -13.89 -8.15 -11.21
CA GLN A 524 -12.74 -7.78 -10.36
C GLN A 524 -11.50 -8.61 -10.72
N THR A 525 -11.72 -9.88 -11.08
CA THR A 525 -10.65 -10.80 -11.52
C THR A 525 -10.06 -10.37 -12.84
N TYR A 526 -10.90 -10.01 -13.80
CA TYR A 526 -10.48 -9.57 -15.12
C TYR A 526 -9.82 -8.18 -15.07
N THR A 527 -10.35 -7.26 -14.26
CA THR A 527 -9.69 -5.98 -13.98
C THR A 527 -8.30 -6.18 -13.39
N ARG A 528 -8.15 -7.06 -12.39
CA ARG A 528 -6.84 -7.39 -11.80
C ARG A 528 -5.87 -7.98 -12.83
N PHE A 529 -6.35 -8.84 -13.72
CA PHE A 529 -5.55 -9.37 -14.83
C PHE A 529 -5.03 -8.25 -15.74
N LEU A 530 -5.89 -7.30 -16.15
CA LEU A 530 -5.49 -6.15 -16.97
C LEU A 530 -4.48 -5.25 -16.24
N ASP A 531 -4.68 -5.01 -14.95
CA ASP A 531 -3.76 -4.25 -14.11
C ASP A 531 -2.38 -4.93 -14.02
N LEU A 532 -2.35 -6.26 -13.86
CA LEU A 532 -1.11 -7.03 -13.84
C LEU A 532 -0.39 -6.99 -15.19
N GLN A 533 -1.08 -7.14 -16.32
CA GLN A 533 -0.46 -6.99 -17.65
C GLN A 533 0.17 -5.61 -17.85
N LYS A 534 -0.54 -4.56 -17.39
CA LYS A 534 -0.03 -3.19 -17.45
C LYS A 534 1.19 -3.01 -16.54
N ALA A 535 1.16 -3.55 -15.32
CA ALA A 535 2.28 -3.47 -14.38
C ALA A 535 3.53 -4.23 -14.88
N GLU A 536 3.35 -5.42 -15.46
CA GLU A 536 4.41 -6.22 -16.07
C GLU A 536 5.05 -5.46 -17.25
N SER A 537 4.24 -4.87 -18.14
CA SER A 537 4.72 -4.05 -19.25
C SER A 537 5.46 -2.78 -18.79
N GLN A 538 4.93 -2.07 -17.78
CA GLN A 538 5.59 -0.90 -17.21
C GLN A 538 6.92 -1.25 -16.53
N THR A 539 6.98 -2.39 -15.85
CA THR A 539 8.22 -2.88 -15.22
C THR A 539 9.28 -3.19 -16.29
N ARG A 540 8.88 -3.84 -17.39
CA ARG A 540 9.77 -4.12 -18.52
C ARG A 540 10.31 -2.83 -19.15
N GLU A 541 9.45 -1.84 -19.39
CA GLU A 541 9.85 -0.55 -19.95
C GLU A 541 10.79 0.23 -19.02
N ALA A 542 10.53 0.21 -17.71
CA ALA A 542 11.40 0.84 -16.71
C ALA A 542 12.79 0.20 -16.64
N GLN A 543 12.90 -1.12 -16.81
CA GLN A 543 14.18 -1.82 -16.90
C GLN A 543 14.99 -1.35 -18.11
N ILE A 544 14.35 -1.24 -19.29
CA ILE A 544 15.01 -0.77 -20.51
C ILE A 544 15.50 0.67 -20.34
N GLU A 545 14.68 1.59 -19.81
CA GLU A 545 15.11 2.97 -19.55
C GLU A 545 16.24 3.05 -18.52
N LEU A 546 16.23 2.22 -17.47
CA LEU A 546 17.32 2.18 -16.50
C LEU A 546 18.65 1.76 -17.15
N SER A 547 18.61 0.76 -18.04
CA SER A 547 19.78 0.33 -18.83
C SER A 547 20.28 1.45 -19.76
N LEU A 548 19.37 2.15 -20.44
CA LEU A 548 19.71 3.31 -21.27
C LEU A 548 20.34 4.44 -20.45
N GLU A 549 19.82 4.74 -19.26
CA GLU A 549 20.37 5.74 -18.35
C GLU A 549 21.76 5.36 -17.84
N ARG A 550 22.03 4.08 -17.55
CA ARG A 550 23.39 3.63 -17.21
C ARG A 550 24.37 3.84 -18.35
N ILE A 551 23.96 3.56 -19.59
CA ILE A 551 24.76 3.83 -20.78
C ILE A 551 25.00 5.35 -20.92
N ARG A 552 23.95 6.19 -20.82
CA ARG A 552 24.05 7.67 -20.86
C ARG A 552 24.98 8.22 -19.77
N ALA A 553 24.92 7.67 -18.56
CA ALA A 553 25.80 8.03 -17.46
C ALA A 553 27.26 7.69 -17.78
N LYS A 554 27.53 6.50 -18.33
CA LYS A 554 28.88 6.11 -18.76
C LYS A 554 29.40 6.99 -19.91
N VAL A 555 28.53 7.36 -20.86
CA VAL A 555 28.84 8.33 -21.93
C VAL A 555 29.23 9.69 -21.37
N THR A 556 28.48 10.19 -20.39
CA THR A 556 28.77 11.49 -19.75
C THR A 556 30.09 11.44 -18.98
N ALA A 557 30.47 10.28 -18.46
CA ALA A 557 31.70 10.05 -17.74
C ALA A 557 32.96 9.87 -18.63
N MET A 558 32.81 9.85 -19.96
CA MET A 558 33.93 9.76 -20.90
C MET A 558 34.89 10.95 -20.72
N LYS A 559 36.18 10.64 -20.54
CA LYS A 559 37.29 11.58 -20.34
C LYS A 559 38.27 11.61 -21.52
N ALA A 560 38.38 10.51 -22.26
CA ALA A 560 39.23 10.39 -23.43
C ALA A 560 38.46 9.79 -24.61
N SER A 561 38.92 10.07 -25.83
CA SER A 561 38.31 9.51 -27.05
C SER A 561 38.35 7.97 -27.09
N ALA A 562 39.34 7.33 -26.45
CA ALA A 562 39.42 5.88 -26.34
C ALA A 562 38.27 5.24 -25.51
N ASP A 563 37.60 6.00 -24.64
CA ASP A 563 36.54 5.50 -23.75
C ASP A 563 35.28 5.04 -24.52
N LEU A 564 35.15 5.39 -25.82
CA LEU A 564 34.03 4.95 -26.66
C LEU A 564 33.93 3.41 -26.73
N LEU A 565 35.06 2.73 -26.70
CA LEU A 565 35.14 1.27 -26.72
C LEU A 565 34.51 0.62 -25.48
N ASP A 566 34.67 1.24 -24.31
CA ASP A 566 34.04 0.77 -23.06
C ASP A 566 32.51 0.94 -23.09
N ILE A 567 31.99 1.90 -23.86
CA ILE A 567 30.55 2.08 -24.06
C ILE A 567 29.98 0.87 -24.78
N VAL A 568 30.65 0.37 -25.83
CA VAL A 568 30.20 -0.80 -26.60
C VAL A 568 30.14 -2.06 -25.72
N VAL A 569 31.12 -2.25 -24.84
CA VAL A 569 31.12 -3.33 -23.84
C VAL A 569 29.94 -3.19 -22.87
N THR A 570 29.73 -1.97 -22.36
CA THR A 570 28.63 -1.66 -21.43
C THR A 570 27.27 -1.93 -22.09
N MET A 571 27.10 -1.53 -23.36
CA MET A 571 25.90 -1.76 -24.13
C MET A 571 25.59 -3.25 -24.27
N ARG A 572 26.57 -4.09 -24.60
CA ARG A 572 26.35 -5.54 -24.62
C ARG A 572 25.85 -6.05 -23.26
N ASN A 573 26.53 -5.68 -22.19
CA ASN A 573 26.22 -6.19 -20.85
C ASN A 573 24.81 -5.77 -20.40
N GLU A 574 24.42 -4.52 -20.66
CA GLU A 574 23.05 -4.05 -20.39
C GLU A 574 22.03 -4.77 -21.29
N PHE A 575 22.34 -4.96 -22.58
CA PHE A 575 21.48 -5.69 -23.52
C PHE A 575 21.23 -7.14 -23.07
N VAL A 576 22.27 -7.84 -22.60
CA VAL A 576 22.17 -9.20 -22.06
C VAL A 576 21.44 -9.21 -20.70
N SER A 577 21.64 -8.19 -19.86
CA SER A 577 20.94 -8.09 -18.57
C SER A 577 19.41 -7.93 -18.71
N LEU A 578 18.96 -7.40 -19.86
CA LEU A 578 17.55 -7.34 -20.25
C LEU A 578 17.02 -8.69 -20.77
N GLY A 579 17.82 -9.75 -20.76
CA GLY A 579 17.42 -11.10 -21.19
C GLY A 579 17.56 -11.35 -22.69
N HIS A 580 18.25 -10.49 -23.42
CA HIS A 580 18.55 -10.73 -24.83
C HIS A 580 19.85 -11.52 -25.02
N GLU A 581 19.90 -12.38 -26.02
CA GLU A 581 21.13 -13.07 -26.41
C GLU A 581 21.97 -12.19 -27.35
N ALA A 582 23.28 -12.10 -27.11
CA ALA A 582 24.23 -11.41 -27.96
C ALA A 582 25.63 -12.03 -27.82
N ASN A 583 26.02 -12.93 -28.73
CA ASN A 583 27.34 -13.55 -28.67
C ASN A 583 28.43 -12.50 -28.88
N TYR A 584 28.38 -11.79 -29.99
CA TYR A 584 29.18 -10.60 -30.27
C TYR A 584 28.28 -9.38 -30.34
N PHE A 585 28.81 -8.26 -29.84
CA PHE A 585 28.24 -6.93 -29.98
C PHE A 585 29.32 -6.00 -30.54
N TRP A 586 28.99 -5.18 -31.54
CA TRP A 586 29.95 -4.30 -32.20
C TRP A 586 29.39 -2.91 -32.45
N HIS A 587 30.32 -1.98 -32.68
CA HIS A 587 30.05 -0.78 -33.45
C HIS A 587 30.90 -0.80 -34.72
N MET A 588 30.37 -0.22 -35.80
CA MET A 588 31.10 -0.06 -37.05
C MET A 588 30.82 1.33 -37.61
N ARG A 589 31.88 2.13 -37.75
CA ARG A 589 31.82 3.46 -38.34
C ARG A 589 31.97 3.36 -39.86
N TRP A 590 31.21 4.16 -40.59
CA TRP A 590 31.27 4.21 -42.05
C TRP A 590 32.11 5.43 -42.49
N LEU A 591 33.30 5.18 -43.03
CA LEU A 591 34.12 6.19 -43.70
C LEU A 591 33.98 6.06 -45.23
N PRO A 592 34.39 7.06 -46.02
CA PRO A 592 34.23 7.02 -47.48
C PRO A 592 34.85 5.78 -48.14
N ASP A 593 36.03 5.35 -47.67
CA ASP A 593 36.82 4.29 -48.31
C ASP A 593 36.88 2.99 -47.48
N ILE A 594 36.68 3.07 -46.16
CA ILE A 594 36.82 1.96 -45.22
C ILE A 594 35.71 1.95 -44.14
N TYR A 595 35.60 0.84 -43.43
CA TYR A 595 34.92 0.72 -42.15
C TYR A 595 35.94 0.70 -41.01
N GLU A 596 35.63 1.37 -39.90
CA GLU A 596 36.32 1.13 -38.63
C GLU A 596 35.40 0.31 -37.73
N LYS A 597 35.77 -0.93 -37.42
CA LYS A 597 34.95 -1.86 -36.63
C LYS A 597 35.64 -2.18 -35.30
N ALA A 598 34.90 -2.07 -34.21
CA ALA A 598 35.29 -2.63 -32.93
C ALA A 598 34.18 -3.53 -32.37
N MET A 599 34.57 -4.73 -31.95
CA MET A 599 33.67 -5.75 -31.45
C MET A 599 34.16 -6.31 -30.11
N THR A 600 33.19 -6.61 -29.25
CA THR A 600 33.41 -7.26 -27.96
C THR A 600 34.08 -8.63 -28.12
N SER A 601 34.75 -9.12 -27.07
CA SER A 601 35.20 -10.52 -26.99
C SER A 601 33.99 -11.46 -26.89
N GLY A 602 34.18 -12.76 -27.15
CA GLY A 602 33.07 -13.73 -27.11
C GLY A 602 32.34 -13.83 -25.75
N ASP A 603 33.05 -13.57 -24.65
CA ASP A 603 32.48 -13.46 -23.30
C ASP A 603 31.88 -12.07 -23.01
N GLY A 604 32.22 -11.08 -23.85
CA GLY A 604 31.87 -9.66 -23.79
C GLY A 604 32.40 -8.89 -22.58
N SER A 605 33.48 -9.36 -21.96
CA SER A 605 34.11 -8.66 -20.83
C SER A 605 34.94 -7.44 -21.25
N ARG A 606 35.36 -7.38 -22.52
CA ARG A 606 36.21 -6.33 -23.08
C ARG A 606 35.97 -6.16 -24.59
N ILE A 607 36.61 -5.18 -25.21
CA ILE A 607 36.79 -5.18 -26.67
C ILE A 607 37.77 -6.29 -27.05
N GLY A 608 37.32 -7.16 -27.96
CA GLY A 608 38.06 -8.32 -28.44
C GLY A 608 38.84 -7.98 -29.70
N ASN A 609 38.14 -7.52 -30.75
CA ASN A 609 38.75 -7.19 -32.04
C ASN A 609 38.54 -5.73 -32.43
N VAL A 610 39.59 -5.10 -32.96
CA VAL A 610 39.57 -3.75 -33.56
C VAL A 610 40.25 -3.83 -34.91
N MET A 611 39.55 -3.40 -35.96
CA MET A 611 40.04 -3.56 -37.34
C MET A 611 39.50 -2.49 -38.28
N SER A 612 40.22 -2.28 -39.37
CA SER A 612 39.75 -1.54 -40.55
C SER A 612 39.40 -2.51 -41.68
N LEU A 613 38.26 -2.30 -42.34
CA LEU A 613 37.77 -3.17 -43.42
C LEU A 613 37.44 -2.34 -44.67
N PRO A 614 37.62 -2.85 -45.89
CA PRO A 614 37.25 -2.12 -47.10
C PRO A 614 35.73 -2.06 -47.30
N ARG A 615 35.22 -0.96 -47.88
CA ARG A 615 33.76 -0.73 -48.03
C ARG A 615 33.01 -1.83 -48.81
N HIS A 616 33.68 -2.53 -49.72
CA HIS A 616 33.07 -3.59 -50.51
C HIS A 616 32.70 -4.85 -49.70
N ILE A 617 33.16 -5.01 -48.44
CA ILE A 617 32.78 -6.18 -47.64
C ILE A 617 31.25 -6.26 -47.44
N HIS A 618 30.60 -5.14 -47.12
CA HIS A 618 29.14 -5.01 -47.11
C HIS A 618 28.60 -4.54 -48.48
N GLY A 619 29.37 -3.78 -49.24
CA GLY A 619 28.97 -3.31 -50.58
C GLY A 619 28.66 -4.43 -51.58
N ASP A 620 29.31 -5.58 -51.42
CA ASP A 620 29.07 -6.77 -52.25
C ASP A 620 27.84 -7.60 -51.80
N ILE A 621 27.20 -7.24 -50.68
CA ILE A 621 26.04 -7.93 -50.12
C ILE A 621 24.80 -7.07 -50.39
N PRO A 622 23.95 -7.41 -51.38
CA PRO A 622 22.87 -6.52 -51.82
C PRO A 622 21.91 -6.09 -50.71
N LEU A 623 21.60 -6.98 -49.76
CA LEU A 623 20.73 -6.67 -48.62
C LEU A 623 21.31 -5.54 -47.76
N ILE A 624 22.58 -5.66 -47.37
CA ILE A 624 23.25 -4.69 -46.50
C ILE A 624 23.55 -3.40 -47.28
N ALA A 625 24.04 -3.50 -48.52
CA ALA A 625 24.31 -2.34 -49.37
C ALA A 625 23.04 -1.50 -49.62
N ASN A 626 21.88 -2.14 -49.85
CA ASN A 626 20.61 -1.42 -49.99
C ASN A 626 20.18 -0.77 -48.67
N TRP A 627 20.37 -1.46 -47.54
CA TRP A 627 20.07 -0.92 -46.22
C TRP A 627 20.96 0.29 -45.86
N GLU A 628 22.26 0.24 -46.13
CA GLU A 628 23.18 1.36 -45.91
C GLU A 628 22.81 2.61 -46.73
N ASN A 629 22.16 2.43 -47.87
CA ASN A 629 21.65 3.52 -48.72
C ASN A 629 20.20 3.94 -48.42
N SER A 630 19.52 3.31 -47.46
CA SER A 630 18.13 3.62 -47.09
C SER A 630 18.03 4.41 -45.76
N SER A 631 16.80 4.70 -45.32
CA SER A 631 16.50 5.28 -44.01
C SER A 631 15.97 4.25 -43.00
N GLU A 632 16.01 2.96 -43.33
CA GLU A 632 15.49 1.91 -42.46
C GLU A 632 16.34 1.79 -41.19
N PRO A 633 15.73 1.73 -39.98
CA PRO A 633 16.46 1.79 -38.72
C PRO A 633 17.26 0.51 -38.43
N THR A 634 16.87 -0.62 -39.01
CA THR A 634 17.47 -1.92 -38.72
C THR A 634 17.52 -2.82 -39.95
N VAL A 635 18.48 -3.76 -39.95
CA VAL A 635 18.53 -4.87 -40.88
C VAL A 635 18.83 -6.17 -40.14
N VAL A 636 18.20 -7.26 -40.59
CA VAL A 636 18.48 -8.62 -40.13
C VAL A 636 19.11 -9.36 -41.31
N TYR A 637 20.31 -9.90 -41.11
CA TYR A 637 21.04 -10.67 -42.09
C TYR A 637 21.28 -12.10 -41.58
N PRO A 638 20.36 -13.03 -41.87
CA PRO A 638 20.53 -14.45 -41.56
C PRO A 638 21.49 -15.09 -42.57
N MET A 639 22.49 -15.82 -42.07
CA MET A 639 23.45 -16.56 -42.87
C MET A 639 23.40 -18.04 -42.47
N ASP A 640 23.26 -18.91 -43.46
CA ASP A 640 23.52 -20.33 -43.28
C ASP A 640 25.01 -20.59 -42.99
N THR A 641 25.34 -21.84 -42.67
CA THR A 641 26.70 -22.24 -42.28
C THR A 641 27.77 -21.84 -43.29
N GLU A 642 27.53 -22.05 -44.59
CA GLU A 642 28.53 -21.78 -45.63
C GLU A 642 28.68 -20.28 -45.89
N ALA A 643 27.57 -19.53 -45.91
CA ALA A 643 27.59 -18.07 -46.03
C ALA A 643 28.30 -17.41 -44.83
N ALA A 644 28.06 -17.90 -43.61
CA ALA A 644 28.70 -17.39 -42.40
C ALA A 644 30.21 -17.64 -42.41
N ILE A 645 30.66 -18.84 -42.80
CA ILE A 645 32.09 -19.16 -42.93
C ILE A 645 32.76 -18.28 -43.99
N ALA A 646 32.13 -18.13 -45.16
CA ALA A 646 32.66 -17.30 -46.24
C ALA A 646 32.80 -15.83 -45.81
N TYR A 647 31.82 -15.31 -45.06
CA TYR A 647 31.87 -13.95 -44.52
C TYR A 647 33.00 -13.76 -43.51
N VAL A 648 33.19 -14.70 -42.58
CA VAL A 648 34.25 -14.65 -41.57
C VAL A 648 35.64 -14.74 -42.22
N ILE A 649 35.83 -15.62 -43.21
CA ILE A 649 37.08 -15.70 -43.97
C ILE A 649 37.36 -14.37 -44.68
N LYS A 650 36.35 -13.77 -45.33
CA LYS A 650 36.48 -12.46 -45.99
C LYS A 650 36.88 -11.35 -45.00
N MET A 651 36.36 -11.38 -43.77
CA MET A 651 36.78 -10.45 -42.71
C MET A 651 38.24 -10.66 -42.28
N ILE A 652 38.70 -11.91 -42.19
CA ILE A 652 40.08 -12.24 -41.80
C ILE A 652 41.06 -11.83 -42.91
N ASP A 653 40.75 -12.14 -44.17
CA ASP A 653 41.66 -11.91 -45.29
C ASP A 653 41.80 -10.42 -45.67
N LEU A 654 40.73 -9.63 -45.47
CA LEU A 654 40.69 -8.22 -45.86
C LEU A 654 40.83 -7.24 -44.70
N GLY A 655 40.78 -7.72 -43.45
CA GLY A 655 40.84 -6.88 -42.26
C GLY A 655 42.28 -6.49 -41.91
N ASP A 656 42.49 -5.19 -41.69
CA ASP A 656 43.71 -4.69 -41.05
C ASP A 656 43.48 -4.65 -39.53
N PHE A 657 43.98 -5.66 -38.81
CA PHE A 657 43.71 -5.85 -37.39
C PHE A 657 44.71 -5.10 -36.51
N ILE A 658 44.18 -4.20 -35.69
CA ILE A 658 44.92 -3.53 -34.62
C ILE A 658 44.90 -4.39 -33.35
N GLN A 659 43.80 -5.09 -33.11
CA GLN A 659 43.62 -6.00 -31.98
C GLN A 659 42.80 -7.21 -32.40
N VAL A 660 43.18 -8.40 -31.92
CA VAL A 660 42.49 -9.67 -32.19
C VAL A 660 42.13 -10.38 -30.88
N ASP A 661 40.93 -10.96 -30.79
CA ASP A 661 40.51 -11.80 -29.68
C ASP A 661 41.12 -13.21 -29.82
N PRO A 662 42.01 -13.65 -28.90
CA PRO A 662 42.61 -14.98 -28.96
C PRO A 662 41.58 -16.12 -28.80
N ASN A 663 40.37 -15.82 -28.32
CA ASN A 663 39.28 -16.78 -28.14
C ASN A 663 38.16 -16.64 -29.18
N ALA A 664 38.45 -16.04 -30.34
CA ALA A 664 37.48 -15.96 -31.43
C ALA A 664 37.03 -17.38 -31.87
N PRO A 665 35.77 -17.55 -32.35
CA PRO A 665 35.22 -18.86 -32.67
C PRO A 665 35.96 -19.45 -33.86
N THR A 666 36.29 -20.73 -33.79
CA THR A 666 36.86 -21.44 -34.93
C THR A 666 35.81 -21.65 -36.02
N LEU A 667 36.25 -21.94 -37.25
CA LEU A 667 35.32 -22.28 -38.33
C LEU A 667 34.47 -23.53 -38.00
N ASP A 668 34.99 -24.45 -37.19
CA ASP A 668 34.24 -25.63 -36.73
C ASP A 668 33.17 -25.28 -35.70
N ASP A 669 33.40 -24.25 -34.85
CA ASP A 669 32.38 -23.73 -33.94
C ASP A 669 31.20 -23.14 -34.72
N ILE A 670 31.47 -22.40 -35.81
CA ILE A 670 30.44 -21.85 -36.70
C ILE A 670 29.63 -22.97 -37.38
N ARG A 671 30.27 -24.08 -37.76
CA ARG A 671 29.58 -25.27 -38.28
C ARG A 671 28.67 -25.91 -37.24
N HIS A 672 29.09 -25.96 -35.99
CA HIS A 672 28.34 -26.60 -34.91
C HIS A 672 27.05 -25.84 -34.56
N ILE A 673 27.09 -24.51 -34.60
CA ILE A 673 25.91 -23.66 -34.30
C ILE A 673 24.95 -23.48 -35.48
N GLY A 674 25.29 -23.99 -36.67
CA GLY A 674 24.38 -24.04 -37.83
C GLY A 674 24.16 -22.69 -38.54
N GLY A 675 25.15 -21.79 -38.52
CA GLY A 675 25.09 -20.48 -39.17
C GLY A 675 25.17 -19.31 -38.18
N LEU A 676 24.96 -18.09 -38.68
CA LEU A 676 25.01 -16.85 -37.90
C LEU A 676 23.95 -15.87 -38.39
N THR A 677 23.30 -15.16 -37.47
CA THR A 677 22.38 -14.07 -37.82
C THR A 677 22.92 -12.76 -37.26
N PHE A 678 23.11 -11.75 -38.12
CA PHE A 678 23.47 -10.40 -37.70
C PHE A 678 22.24 -9.51 -37.64
N ILE A 679 22.07 -8.83 -36.51
CA ILE A 679 21.04 -7.82 -36.31
C ILE A 679 21.75 -6.49 -36.10
N MET A 680 21.53 -5.55 -37.01
CA MET A 680 22.22 -4.26 -37.02
C MET A 680 21.20 -3.13 -36.94
N ALA A 681 21.54 -2.09 -36.17
CA ALA A 681 20.81 -0.85 -36.07
C ALA A 681 21.67 0.31 -36.53
N ARG A 682 21.06 1.20 -37.32
CA ARG A 682 21.71 2.38 -37.89
C ARG A 682 21.97 3.43 -36.80
N THR A 683 23.12 4.06 -36.88
CA THR A 683 23.48 5.26 -36.11
C THR A 683 23.76 6.41 -37.10
N THR A 684 23.96 7.63 -36.60
CA THR A 684 24.27 8.78 -37.46
C THR A 684 25.60 8.62 -38.21
N HIS A 685 26.54 7.82 -37.68
CA HIS A 685 27.92 7.70 -38.20
C HIS A 685 28.29 6.28 -38.66
N GLY A 686 27.32 5.36 -38.66
CA GLY A 686 27.52 3.95 -39.03
C GLY A 686 26.45 3.06 -38.42
N GLU A 687 26.86 2.03 -37.69
CA GLU A 687 25.96 1.04 -37.08
C GLU A 687 26.47 0.55 -35.72
N ILE A 688 25.53 -0.01 -34.95
CA ILE A 688 25.80 -0.99 -33.91
C ILE A 688 25.09 -2.30 -34.25
N GLY A 689 25.60 -3.43 -33.79
CA GLY A 689 24.95 -4.70 -34.06
C GLY A 689 25.34 -5.80 -33.10
N TYR A 690 24.56 -6.87 -33.12
CA TYR A 690 24.85 -8.09 -32.39
C TYR A 690 24.58 -9.35 -33.23
N SER A 691 25.18 -10.46 -32.83
CA SER A 691 25.04 -11.75 -33.51
C SER A 691 24.29 -12.76 -32.67
N LEU A 692 23.43 -13.55 -33.32
CA LEU A 692 22.80 -14.75 -32.77
C LEU A 692 23.33 -16.03 -33.46
N PRO A 693 23.35 -17.17 -32.77
CA PRO A 693 23.76 -18.44 -33.35
C PRO A 693 22.66 -18.99 -34.26
N GLY A 694 23.05 -19.55 -35.41
CA GLY A 694 22.12 -20.10 -36.41
C GLY A 694 21.52 -19.07 -37.37
N SER A 695 20.84 -19.56 -38.39
CA SER A 695 20.11 -18.75 -39.38
C SER A 695 18.65 -18.55 -38.94
N ILE A 696 18.33 -17.36 -38.42
CA ILE A 696 17.03 -17.02 -37.84
C ILE A 696 16.36 -15.92 -38.67
N ASP A 697 15.30 -16.27 -39.41
CA ASP A 697 14.59 -15.32 -40.27
C ASP A 697 13.77 -14.28 -39.48
N GLN A 698 13.24 -14.67 -38.32
CA GLN A 698 12.43 -13.81 -37.45
C GLN A 698 13.00 -13.77 -36.03
N PRO A 699 14.07 -13.00 -35.78
CA PRO A 699 14.63 -12.85 -34.44
C PRO A 699 13.67 -12.09 -33.52
N PRO A 700 13.84 -12.19 -32.18
CA PRO A 700 12.92 -11.59 -31.21
C PRO A 700 12.72 -10.08 -31.42
N ALA A 701 11.47 -9.66 -31.64
CA ALA A 701 11.12 -8.26 -31.94
C ALA A 701 11.52 -7.28 -30.83
N ASP A 702 11.44 -7.71 -29.56
CA ASP A 702 11.85 -6.91 -28.39
C ASP A 702 13.35 -6.58 -28.41
N GLY A 703 14.19 -7.53 -28.85
CA GLY A 703 15.63 -7.32 -28.98
C GLY A 703 15.98 -6.33 -30.09
N ILE A 704 15.27 -6.39 -31.23
CA ILE A 704 15.41 -5.41 -32.32
C ILE A 704 15.00 -4.01 -31.83
N ALA A 705 13.84 -3.88 -31.18
CA ALA A 705 13.36 -2.60 -30.68
C ALA A 705 14.32 -1.99 -29.64
N THR A 706 14.87 -2.81 -28.75
CA THR A 706 15.88 -2.40 -27.76
C THR A 706 17.17 -1.94 -28.44
N LEU A 707 17.65 -2.65 -29.47
CA LEU A 707 18.86 -2.26 -30.22
C LEU A 707 18.71 -0.87 -30.88
N VAL A 708 17.54 -0.54 -31.42
CA VAL A 708 17.27 0.80 -32.00
C VAL A 708 17.40 1.90 -30.95
N ARG A 709 16.89 1.68 -29.74
CA ARG A 709 17.02 2.65 -28.64
C ARG A 709 18.48 2.80 -28.19
N PHE A 710 19.21 1.69 -28.16
CA PHE A 710 20.64 1.65 -27.87
C PHE A 710 21.45 2.42 -28.92
N ALA A 711 21.09 2.31 -30.21
CA ALA A 711 21.71 3.07 -31.31
C ALA A 711 21.52 4.59 -31.14
N ALA A 712 20.34 5.02 -30.71
CA ALA A 712 20.07 6.43 -30.43
C ALA A 712 20.91 6.98 -29.25
N VAL A 713 21.17 6.17 -28.21
CA VAL A 713 22.07 6.55 -27.12
C VAL A 713 23.55 6.51 -27.56
N PHE A 714 23.92 5.56 -28.42
CA PHE A 714 25.27 5.49 -28.96
C PHE A 714 25.62 6.72 -29.79
N ASP A 715 24.67 7.34 -30.50
CA ASP A 715 24.89 8.62 -31.18
C ASP A 715 25.31 9.75 -30.22
N LEU A 716 24.85 9.73 -28.96
CA LEU A 716 25.33 10.66 -27.94
C LEU A 716 26.78 10.35 -27.53
N ALA A 717 27.11 9.06 -27.37
CA ALA A 717 28.48 8.60 -27.12
C ALA A 717 29.43 9.05 -28.22
N TYR A 718 28.97 8.94 -29.46
CA TYR A 718 29.76 9.26 -30.63
C TYR A 718 30.00 10.77 -30.79
N ARG A 719 28.97 11.62 -30.56
CA ARG A 719 29.18 13.07 -30.50
C ARG A 719 30.20 13.47 -29.44
N ARG A 720 30.10 12.85 -28.25
CA ARG A 720 31.06 13.08 -27.15
C ARG A 720 32.47 12.65 -27.52
N PHE A 721 32.62 11.54 -28.25
CA PHE A 721 33.89 11.10 -28.81
C PHE A 721 34.49 12.15 -29.75
N GLU A 722 33.70 12.72 -30.67
CA GLU A 722 34.18 13.78 -31.57
C GLU A 722 34.59 15.06 -30.83
N ASP A 723 33.80 15.47 -29.84
CA ASP A 723 34.12 16.61 -28.97
C ASP A 723 35.44 16.39 -28.21
N LEU A 724 35.62 15.20 -27.63
CA LEU A 724 36.84 14.84 -26.91
C LEU A 724 38.05 14.79 -27.85
N LYS A 725 37.92 14.21 -29.04
CA LYS A 725 38.98 14.18 -30.06
C LYS A 725 39.37 15.59 -30.52
N SER A 726 38.40 16.49 -30.65
CA SER A 726 38.63 17.90 -30.94
C SER A 726 39.35 18.61 -29.78
N SER A 727 38.92 18.36 -28.54
CA SER A 727 39.52 18.93 -27.33
C SER A 727 40.96 18.45 -27.12
N GLU A 728 41.24 17.16 -27.31
CA GLU A 728 42.58 16.57 -27.26
C GLU A 728 43.51 17.25 -28.29
N ARG A 729 43.03 17.49 -29.51
CA ARG A 729 43.76 18.23 -30.55
C ARG A 729 44.02 19.69 -30.15
N GLN A 730 43.03 20.37 -29.57
CA GLN A 730 43.18 21.75 -29.08
C GLN A 730 44.16 21.85 -27.91
N ILE A 731 44.14 20.90 -26.98
CA ILE A 731 45.10 20.83 -25.85
C ILE A 731 46.52 20.66 -26.40
N ARG A 732 46.71 19.76 -27.38
CA ARG A 732 48.01 19.56 -28.03
C ARG A 732 48.50 20.83 -28.72
N GLU A 733 47.62 21.53 -29.44
CA GLU A 733 47.95 22.81 -30.08
C GLU A 733 48.27 23.91 -29.05
N GLY A 734 47.52 23.99 -27.95
CA GLY A 734 47.79 24.92 -26.86
C GLY A 734 49.11 24.65 -26.13
N GLN A 735 49.53 23.39 -26.01
CA GLN A 735 50.85 23.03 -25.49
C GLN A 735 51.98 23.52 -26.42
N ILE A 736 51.81 23.39 -27.74
CA ILE A 736 52.75 23.90 -28.74
C ILE A 736 52.85 25.43 -28.65
N GLU A 737 51.72 26.14 -28.62
CA GLU A 737 51.70 27.61 -28.46
C GLU A 737 52.31 28.06 -27.12
N LEU A 738 52.04 27.38 -26.02
CA LEU A 738 52.65 27.70 -24.72
C LEU A 738 54.18 27.50 -24.75
N ALA A 739 54.66 26.44 -25.39
CA ALA A 739 56.09 26.19 -25.58
C ALA A 739 56.74 27.31 -26.40
N LEU A 740 56.11 27.72 -27.50
CA LEU A 740 56.55 28.85 -28.32
C LEU A 740 56.52 30.18 -27.53
N GLU A 741 55.48 30.43 -26.74
CA GLU A 741 55.35 31.64 -25.93
C GLU A 741 56.37 31.69 -24.79
N ARG A 742 56.76 30.56 -24.20
CA ARG A 742 57.85 30.51 -23.22
C ARG A 742 59.20 30.90 -23.82
N VAL A 743 59.46 30.48 -25.06
CA VAL A 743 60.63 30.95 -25.80
C VAL A 743 60.53 32.46 -26.04
N ARG A 744 59.37 32.99 -26.47
CA ARG A 744 59.15 34.45 -26.62
C ARG A 744 59.30 35.22 -25.31
N ALA A 745 58.79 34.69 -24.20
CA ALA A 745 58.84 35.34 -22.90
C ALA A 745 60.28 35.42 -22.36
N ARG A 746 61.08 34.34 -22.51
CA ARG A 746 62.51 34.40 -22.14
C ARG A 746 63.23 35.47 -22.94
N THR A 747 62.96 35.55 -24.24
CA THR A 747 63.46 36.59 -25.14
C THR A 747 63.05 38.00 -24.69
N MET A 748 61.78 38.21 -24.34
CA MET A 748 61.29 39.51 -23.88
C MET A 748 61.89 39.93 -22.53
N ALA A 749 62.32 38.97 -21.73
CA ALA A 749 62.98 39.20 -20.45
C ALA A 749 64.50 39.47 -20.57
N MET A 750 65.11 39.28 -21.74
CA MET A 750 66.52 39.60 -21.96
C MET A 750 66.76 41.10 -21.74
N GLN A 751 67.70 41.44 -20.86
CA GLN A 751 68.08 42.82 -20.58
C GLN A 751 69.40 43.20 -21.25
N HIS A 752 70.27 42.22 -21.48
CA HIS A 752 71.57 42.42 -22.11
C HIS A 752 71.77 41.52 -23.33
N SER A 753 72.63 42.00 -24.24
CA SER A 753 72.92 41.30 -25.49
C SER A 753 73.70 39.98 -25.28
N ASP A 754 74.37 39.78 -24.15
CA ASP A 754 75.07 38.53 -23.81
C ASP A 754 74.14 37.38 -23.36
N GLU A 755 72.86 37.65 -23.05
CA GLU A 755 71.87 36.65 -22.65
C GLU A 755 71.32 35.79 -23.80
N LEU A 756 71.70 36.06 -25.06
CA LEU A 756 71.20 35.33 -26.24
C LEU A 756 71.52 33.82 -26.15
N ALA A 757 72.61 33.49 -25.47
CA ALA A 757 73.06 32.13 -25.26
C ALA A 757 72.00 31.30 -24.49
N ASP A 758 71.38 31.86 -23.44
CA ASP A 758 70.36 31.21 -22.62
C ASP A 758 69.08 30.87 -23.40
N ALA A 759 68.81 31.59 -24.50
CA ALA A 759 67.66 31.31 -25.36
C ALA A 759 67.79 29.96 -26.07
N SER A 760 69.01 29.48 -26.36
CA SER A 760 69.23 28.14 -26.93
C SER A 760 68.80 27.02 -25.98
N PHE A 761 69.06 27.19 -24.67
CA PHE A 761 68.73 26.20 -23.66
C PHE A 761 67.21 26.07 -23.46
N VAL A 762 66.52 27.21 -23.41
CA VAL A 762 65.05 27.21 -23.30
C VAL A 762 64.42 26.56 -24.53
N LEU A 763 64.99 26.78 -25.73
CA LEU A 763 64.52 26.18 -26.96
C LEU A 763 64.61 24.64 -26.94
N ASP A 764 65.75 24.05 -26.56
CA ASP A 764 65.89 22.59 -26.43
C ASP A 764 64.93 22.02 -25.37
N SER A 765 64.83 22.68 -24.21
CA SER A 765 63.94 22.27 -23.12
C SER A 765 62.46 22.24 -23.56
N GLN A 766 62.02 23.27 -24.30
CA GLN A 766 60.63 23.36 -24.75
C GLN A 766 60.31 22.32 -25.83
N VAL A 767 61.21 22.06 -26.77
CA VAL A 767 61.00 21.02 -27.80
C VAL A 767 60.90 19.63 -27.17
N ARG A 768 61.77 19.30 -26.20
CA ARG A 768 61.67 18.05 -25.43
C ARG A 768 60.36 17.95 -24.64
N SER A 769 59.86 19.05 -24.08
CA SER A 769 58.59 19.07 -23.33
C SER A 769 57.35 18.73 -24.18
N LEU A 770 57.45 18.85 -25.51
CA LEU A 770 56.41 18.45 -26.46
C LEU A 770 56.46 16.95 -26.78
N GLY A 771 57.38 16.19 -26.17
CA GLY A 771 57.56 14.75 -26.40
C GLY A 771 58.45 14.43 -27.61
N ILE A 772 59.09 15.43 -28.21
CA ILE A 772 60.03 15.25 -29.32
C ILE A 772 61.41 14.93 -28.73
N GLN A 773 61.91 13.72 -28.97
CA GLN A 773 63.20 13.30 -28.43
C GLN A 773 64.36 13.85 -29.28
N THR A 774 64.89 15.01 -28.89
CA THR A 774 66.10 15.60 -29.49
C THR A 774 67.36 15.10 -28.78
N ARG A 775 68.46 14.97 -29.52
CA ARG A 775 69.80 14.71 -28.96
C ARG A 775 70.52 16.01 -28.64
N GLY A 776 70.32 17.04 -29.46
CA GLY A 776 70.76 18.40 -29.21
C GLY A 776 70.04 19.37 -30.14
N CYS A 777 70.07 20.64 -29.77
CA CYS A 777 69.55 21.74 -30.56
C CYS A 777 70.63 22.82 -30.71
N ALA A 778 70.67 23.50 -31.84
CA ALA A 778 71.52 24.66 -32.01
C ALA A 778 70.79 25.80 -32.70
N PHE A 779 71.33 27.00 -32.62
CA PHE A 779 71.02 28.04 -33.58
C PHE A 779 72.31 28.56 -34.22
N ASN A 780 72.26 28.72 -35.53
CA ASN A 780 73.38 29.12 -36.36
C ASN A 780 73.04 30.47 -37.00
N ILE A 781 73.89 31.47 -36.81
CA ILE A 781 73.71 32.84 -37.31
C ILE A 781 74.72 33.11 -38.42
N TYR A 782 74.24 33.60 -39.56
CA TYR A 782 75.08 33.93 -40.70
C TYR A 782 75.93 35.18 -40.45
N GLY A 783 77.25 35.05 -40.58
CA GLY A 783 78.19 36.16 -40.73
C GLY A 783 78.63 36.33 -42.19
N ASP A 784 79.55 37.26 -42.46
CA ASP A 784 79.97 37.62 -43.82
C ASP A 784 80.62 36.43 -44.57
N ASN A 785 81.58 35.75 -43.92
CA ASN A 785 82.34 34.64 -44.50
C ASN A 785 82.16 33.30 -43.77
N GLU A 786 81.70 33.34 -42.52
CA GLU A 786 81.52 32.20 -41.61
C GLU A 786 80.28 32.42 -40.75
N SER A 787 79.75 31.37 -40.13
CA SER A 787 78.60 31.48 -39.24
C SER A 787 79.02 31.25 -37.78
N THR A 788 78.24 31.79 -36.84
CA THR A 788 78.43 31.51 -35.41
C THR A 788 77.29 30.62 -34.93
N GLU A 789 77.63 29.58 -34.18
CA GLU A 789 76.67 28.61 -33.66
C GLU A 789 76.68 28.54 -32.14
N TRP A 790 75.49 28.40 -31.57
CA TRP A 790 75.24 28.16 -30.15
C TRP A 790 74.53 26.83 -30.01
N PHE A 791 75.26 25.84 -29.49
CA PHE A 791 74.78 24.48 -29.33
C PHE A 791 74.41 24.19 -27.87
N SER A 792 73.24 23.55 -27.70
CA SER A 792 72.70 23.11 -26.41
C SER A 792 72.23 21.67 -26.49
N SER A 793 72.47 20.92 -25.41
CA SER A 793 71.97 19.55 -25.24
C SER A 793 71.47 19.34 -23.81
N ALA A 794 70.86 18.18 -23.54
CA ALA A 794 70.43 17.81 -22.19
C ALA A 794 71.59 17.76 -21.16
N ALA A 795 72.84 17.60 -21.61
CA ALA A 795 73.99 17.41 -20.73
C ALA A 795 74.77 18.71 -20.47
N ALA A 796 74.90 19.59 -21.46
CA ALA A 796 75.67 20.81 -21.36
C ALA A 796 75.35 21.80 -22.50
N MET A 797 75.72 23.06 -22.27
CA MET A 797 75.76 24.13 -23.25
C MET A 797 77.22 24.42 -23.63
N LEU A 798 77.48 24.63 -24.92
CA LEU A 798 78.81 24.99 -25.40
C LEU A 798 78.96 26.52 -25.51
N PRO A 799 80.18 27.07 -25.31
CA PRO A 799 80.49 28.43 -25.73
C PRO A 799 80.19 28.60 -27.23
N ALA A 800 79.83 29.81 -27.64
CA ALA A 800 79.63 30.12 -29.05
C ALA A 800 80.89 29.80 -29.86
N TYR A 801 80.73 29.14 -31.02
CA TYR A 801 81.85 28.78 -31.88
C TYR A 801 81.56 29.07 -33.34
N ILE A 802 82.63 29.15 -34.12
CA ILE A 802 82.55 29.45 -35.54
C ILE A 802 82.36 28.15 -36.32
N THR A 803 81.34 28.10 -37.16
CA THR A 803 81.11 27.02 -38.12
C THR A 803 81.60 27.45 -39.50
N PRO A 804 82.57 26.74 -40.10
CA PRO A 804 83.06 27.06 -41.44
C PRO A 804 81.98 26.76 -42.49
N ARG A 805 82.02 27.45 -43.63
CA ARG A 805 81.13 27.16 -44.78
C ARG A 805 81.62 25.93 -45.57
N GLU A 806 81.80 24.83 -44.86
CA GLU A 806 82.28 23.53 -45.37
C GLU A 806 81.33 22.41 -44.94
N ASP A 807 81.40 21.27 -45.63
CA ASP A 807 80.60 20.06 -45.38
C ASP A 807 79.11 20.34 -45.08
N PHE A 808 78.55 19.78 -44.00
CA PHE A 808 77.16 19.94 -43.57
C PHE A 808 76.75 21.42 -43.45
N PHE A 809 77.59 22.24 -42.81
CA PHE A 809 77.30 23.66 -42.61
C PHE A 809 77.18 24.42 -43.95
N LYS A 810 77.97 24.02 -44.96
CA LYS A 810 77.83 24.56 -46.32
C LYS A 810 76.50 24.17 -46.96
N ARG A 811 76.12 22.89 -46.88
CA ARG A 811 74.88 22.37 -47.48
C ARG A 811 73.66 23.00 -46.84
N ALA A 812 73.62 23.06 -45.51
CA ALA A 812 72.57 23.74 -44.76
C ALA A 812 72.51 25.24 -45.13
N TYR A 813 73.65 25.94 -45.21
CA TYR A 813 73.68 27.34 -45.63
C TYR A 813 73.14 27.54 -47.06
N ASP A 814 73.59 26.75 -48.04
CA ASP A 814 73.16 26.86 -49.43
C ASP A 814 71.65 26.62 -49.57
N ALA A 815 71.09 25.65 -48.84
CA ALA A 815 69.64 25.38 -48.79
C ALA A 815 68.85 26.56 -48.20
N GLY A 816 69.36 27.17 -47.13
CA GLY A 816 68.76 28.37 -46.55
C GLY A 816 68.79 29.58 -47.51
N GLN A 817 69.89 29.76 -48.25
CA GLN A 817 70.00 30.82 -49.26
C GLN A 817 69.09 30.57 -50.48
N ALA A 818 68.77 29.31 -50.78
CA ALA A 818 67.81 28.94 -51.82
C ALA A 818 66.35 29.23 -51.41
N GLY A 819 66.10 29.60 -50.15
CA GLY A 819 64.76 29.94 -49.64
C GLY A 819 63.95 28.73 -49.18
N GLU A 820 64.60 27.60 -48.91
CA GLU A 820 63.94 26.44 -48.31
C GLU A 820 63.47 26.76 -46.87
N ALA A 821 62.39 26.12 -46.42
CA ALA A 821 61.90 26.28 -45.05
C ALA A 821 62.67 25.38 -44.06
N MET A 822 63.16 24.24 -44.53
CA MET A 822 63.92 23.27 -43.76
C MET A 822 64.81 22.43 -44.69
N TYR A 823 65.99 22.08 -44.20
CA TYR A 823 66.88 21.08 -44.79
C TYR A 823 67.02 19.90 -43.83
N ILE A 824 66.87 18.67 -44.33
CA ILE A 824 66.98 17.45 -43.53
C ILE A 824 68.11 16.59 -44.13
N GLU A 825 69.10 16.23 -43.32
CA GLU A 825 70.17 15.32 -43.71
C GLU A 825 70.22 14.12 -42.76
N GLU A 826 70.07 12.92 -43.32
CA GLU A 826 70.20 11.66 -42.59
C GLU A 826 71.63 11.14 -42.73
N PHE A 827 72.29 10.91 -41.59
CA PHE A 827 73.61 10.33 -41.51
C PHE A 827 73.50 8.90 -40.97
N ALA A 828 74.01 7.92 -41.71
CA ALA A 828 74.00 6.53 -41.30
C ALA A 828 75.35 5.84 -41.54
N GLY A 829 75.74 4.94 -40.63
CA GLY A 829 76.92 4.09 -40.77
C GLY A 829 78.22 4.87 -40.99
N ALA A 830 78.95 4.56 -42.06
CA ALA A 830 80.23 5.20 -42.38
C ALA A 830 80.10 6.72 -42.62
N VAL A 831 78.94 7.19 -43.09
CA VAL A 831 78.66 8.61 -43.33
C VAL A 831 78.48 9.35 -42.00
N CYS A 832 77.80 8.73 -41.03
CA CYS A 832 77.67 9.28 -39.68
C CYS A 832 79.03 9.40 -39.00
N LYS A 833 79.88 8.37 -39.09
CA LYS A 833 81.24 8.42 -38.57
C LYS A 833 82.06 9.56 -39.21
N ALA A 834 82.02 9.70 -40.53
CA ALA A 834 82.73 10.77 -41.24
C ALA A 834 82.26 12.17 -40.80
N HIS A 835 80.95 12.33 -40.56
CA HIS A 835 80.39 13.58 -40.04
C HIS A 835 80.95 13.91 -38.63
N TYR A 836 81.03 12.93 -37.71
CA TYR A 836 81.66 13.13 -36.40
C TYR A 836 83.17 13.40 -36.49
N ASP A 837 83.89 12.71 -37.38
CA ASP A 837 85.31 12.96 -37.64
C ASP A 837 85.54 14.40 -38.13
N TYR A 838 84.63 14.92 -38.97
CA TYR A 838 84.62 16.32 -39.38
C TYR A 838 84.32 17.27 -38.22
N LEU A 839 83.28 17.04 -37.42
CA LEU A 839 82.96 17.88 -36.26
C LEU A 839 84.10 17.95 -35.23
N LEU A 840 84.89 16.87 -35.09
CA LEU A 840 86.09 16.84 -34.25
C LEU A 840 87.19 17.83 -34.68
N THR A 841 87.17 18.28 -35.94
CA THR A 841 88.13 19.28 -36.46
C THR A 841 87.74 20.72 -36.12
N ILE A 842 86.48 20.97 -35.74
CA ILE A 842 85.98 22.31 -35.44
C ILE A 842 86.43 22.71 -34.03
N PRO A 843 87.08 23.88 -33.83
CA PRO A 843 87.43 24.37 -32.50
C PRO A 843 86.21 24.50 -31.58
N VAL A 844 86.37 24.29 -30.27
CA VAL A 844 85.29 24.24 -29.26
C VAL A 844 84.37 23.01 -29.39
N MET A 845 83.74 22.78 -30.55
CA MET A 845 82.89 21.59 -30.77
C MET A 845 83.72 20.30 -30.71
N GLY A 846 84.88 20.29 -31.37
CA GLY A 846 85.78 19.14 -31.36
C GLY A 846 86.41 18.87 -29.99
N ASP A 847 86.65 19.91 -29.19
CA ASP A 847 87.11 19.75 -27.80
C ASP A 847 86.01 19.12 -26.94
N ALA A 848 84.77 19.61 -27.06
CA ALA A 848 83.62 19.04 -26.36
C ALA A 848 83.35 17.58 -26.75
N LEU A 849 83.47 17.25 -28.03
CA LEU A 849 83.33 15.87 -28.51
C LEU A 849 84.47 14.97 -28.00
N ARG A 850 85.72 15.47 -27.93
CA ARG A 850 86.85 14.72 -27.33
C ARG A 850 86.63 14.47 -25.84
N ASP A 851 86.10 15.44 -25.11
CA ASP A 851 85.76 15.31 -23.69
C ASP A 851 84.64 14.27 -23.48
N MET A 852 83.63 14.24 -24.36
CA MET A 852 82.59 13.21 -24.34
C MET A 852 83.15 11.80 -24.57
N ILE A 853 84.09 11.64 -25.52
CA ILE A 853 84.78 10.36 -25.75
C ILE A 853 85.59 9.96 -24.52
N ALA A 854 86.31 10.91 -23.89
CA ALA A 854 87.08 10.68 -22.67
C ALA A 854 86.19 10.30 -21.47
N ALA A 855 84.94 10.78 -21.44
CA ALA A 855 83.92 10.40 -20.46
C ALA A 855 83.23 9.04 -20.75
N GLY A 856 83.63 8.34 -21.82
CA GLY A 856 83.12 7.01 -22.16
C GLY A 856 81.82 6.98 -22.98
N LEU A 857 81.40 8.12 -23.57
CA LEU A 857 80.23 8.19 -24.44
C LEU A 857 80.59 7.76 -25.87
N SER A 858 79.79 6.89 -26.48
CA SER A 858 79.87 6.53 -27.90
C SER A 858 78.93 7.39 -28.75
N PHE A 859 79.37 7.78 -29.95
CA PHE A 859 78.51 8.42 -30.94
C PHE A 859 77.55 7.41 -31.59
N PRO A 860 76.36 7.82 -32.03
CA PRO A 860 75.38 6.91 -32.61
C PRO A 860 75.81 6.44 -33.99
N GLU A 861 75.24 5.31 -34.41
CA GLU A 861 75.41 4.79 -35.77
C GLU A 861 74.56 5.55 -36.79
N THR A 862 73.50 6.23 -36.33
CA THR A 862 72.59 7.05 -37.14
C THR A 862 72.22 8.35 -36.43
N GLN A 863 72.06 9.43 -37.20
CA GLN A 863 71.41 10.66 -36.73
C GLN A 863 70.71 11.37 -37.91
N ILE A 864 69.73 12.21 -37.59
CA ILE A 864 69.03 13.04 -38.56
C ILE A 864 69.07 14.49 -38.09
N ASP A 865 69.63 15.36 -38.93
CA ASP A 865 69.80 16.77 -38.65
C ASP A 865 68.74 17.56 -39.42
N HIS A 866 67.94 18.35 -38.69
CA HIS A 866 66.87 19.18 -39.24
C HIS A 866 67.25 20.65 -39.07
N ALA A 867 67.72 21.28 -40.14
CA ALA A 867 68.04 22.70 -40.17
C ALA A 867 66.81 23.50 -40.65
N THR A 868 66.13 24.20 -39.75
CA THR A 868 64.97 25.07 -40.06
C THR A 868 65.37 26.52 -40.16
N PHE A 869 65.05 27.16 -41.28
CA PHE A 869 65.60 28.46 -41.63
C PHE A 869 64.76 29.63 -41.10
N PHE A 870 65.46 30.71 -40.77
CA PHE A 870 64.89 32.04 -40.52
C PHE A 870 65.77 33.10 -41.16
N LYS A 871 65.32 34.36 -41.17
CA LYS A 871 65.99 35.44 -41.93
C LYS A 871 67.50 35.60 -41.69
N TYR A 872 68.00 35.29 -40.50
CA TYR A 872 69.39 35.55 -40.10
C TYR A 872 70.23 34.27 -39.95
N GLY A 873 69.67 33.09 -40.21
CA GLY A 873 70.28 31.84 -39.82
C GLY A 873 69.35 30.62 -39.90
N TYR A 874 69.68 29.57 -39.14
CA TYR A 874 68.79 28.42 -38.94
C TYR A 874 68.85 27.88 -37.52
N LEU A 875 67.77 27.22 -37.09
CA LEU A 875 67.78 26.34 -35.93
C LEU A 875 68.10 24.91 -36.39
N LEU A 876 68.94 24.22 -35.63
CA LEU A 876 69.30 22.82 -35.86
C LEU A 876 68.62 21.95 -34.81
N PHE A 877 67.90 20.91 -35.23
CA PHE A 877 67.36 19.86 -34.36
C PHE A 877 67.92 18.50 -34.75
N ILE A 878 68.57 17.81 -33.81
CA ILE A 878 69.18 16.50 -34.07
C ILE A 878 68.31 15.41 -33.45
N THR A 879 67.83 14.43 -34.22
CA THR A 879 67.09 13.24 -33.73
C THR A 879 67.79 11.95 -34.13
N LEU A 880 67.43 10.83 -33.48
CA LEU A 880 67.94 9.49 -33.80
C LEU A 880 66.97 8.68 -34.68
N GLU A 881 65.70 9.07 -34.70
CA GLU A 881 64.62 8.46 -35.48
C GLU A 881 63.91 9.53 -36.34
N PRO A 882 63.28 9.14 -37.47
CA PRO A 882 62.48 10.06 -38.29
C PRO A 882 61.30 10.66 -37.51
N VAL A 883 61.11 11.98 -37.60
CA VAL A 883 60.06 12.71 -36.86
C VAL A 883 59.19 13.60 -37.77
N PRO A 884 58.50 13.04 -38.79
CA PRO A 884 57.74 13.82 -39.76
C PRO A 884 56.66 14.72 -39.12
N ASP A 885 56.01 14.25 -38.06
CA ASP A 885 54.99 15.01 -37.32
C ASP A 885 55.55 16.23 -36.56
N ALA A 886 56.87 16.29 -36.34
CA ALA A 886 57.54 17.40 -35.66
C ALA A 886 57.99 18.51 -36.62
N HIS A 887 57.98 18.27 -37.93
CA HIS A 887 58.57 19.21 -38.89
C HIS A 887 57.88 20.58 -38.90
N GLU A 888 56.54 20.60 -38.86
CA GLU A 888 55.77 21.85 -38.79
C GLU A 888 56.06 22.61 -37.50
N VAL A 889 56.24 21.90 -36.39
CA VAL A 889 56.59 22.47 -35.09
C VAL A 889 57.97 23.13 -35.16
N PHE A 890 58.98 22.46 -35.72
CA PHE A 890 60.33 23.03 -35.88
C PHE A 890 60.33 24.33 -36.71
N ILE A 891 59.57 24.38 -37.81
CA ILE A 891 59.42 25.60 -38.63
C ILE A 891 58.81 26.74 -37.81
N ARG A 892 57.82 26.46 -36.95
CA ARG A 892 57.23 27.47 -36.06
C ARG A 892 58.23 27.98 -35.02
N PHE A 893 59.08 27.11 -34.46
CA PHE A 893 60.16 27.53 -33.56
C PHE A 893 61.15 28.46 -34.26
N ALA A 894 61.54 28.17 -35.52
CA ALA A 894 62.43 29.05 -36.29
C ALA A 894 61.84 30.45 -36.49
N LYS A 895 60.55 30.54 -36.81
CA LYS A 895 59.83 31.82 -36.94
C LYS A 895 59.76 32.62 -35.64
N VAL A 896 59.56 31.95 -34.51
CA VAL A 896 59.58 32.59 -33.17
C VAL A 896 60.99 33.03 -32.78
N PHE A 897 61.99 32.24 -33.13
CA PHE A 897 63.38 32.60 -32.91
C PHE A 897 63.81 33.79 -33.78
N GLU A 898 63.27 33.96 -34.99
CA GLU A 898 63.50 35.15 -35.80
C GLU A 898 63.09 36.45 -35.08
N GLN A 899 61.93 36.44 -34.41
CA GLN A 899 61.46 37.56 -33.61
C GLN A 899 62.42 37.83 -32.43
N THR A 900 62.92 36.76 -31.82
CA THR A 900 63.92 36.81 -30.75
C THR A 900 65.20 37.48 -31.20
N TYR A 901 65.74 37.05 -32.33
CA TYR A 901 66.97 37.60 -32.86
C TYR A 901 66.79 39.04 -33.36
N THR A 902 65.63 39.39 -33.93
CA THR A 902 65.30 40.77 -34.30
C THR A 902 65.29 41.69 -33.08
N ARG A 903 64.71 41.24 -31.95
CA ARG A 903 64.69 41.99 -30.69
C ARG A 903 66.09 42.15 -30.08
N PHE A 904 66.94 41.13 -30.17
CA PHE A 904 68.36 41.23 -29.79
C PHE A 904 69.08 42.34 -30.58
N LEU A 905 68.85 42.43 -31.90
CA LEU A 905 69.42 43.51 -32.73
C LEU A 905 68.89 44.90 -32.33
N ASP A 906 67.62 44.98 -31.91
CA ASP A 906 67.03 46.22 -31.38
C ASP A 906 67.60 46.59 -29.99
N LEU A 907 67.83 45.61 -29.11
CA LEU A 907 68.46 45.80 -27.80
C LEU A 907 69.89 46.31 -27.95
N GLN A 908 70.71 45.76 -28.85
CA GLN A 908 72.06 46.30 -29.14
C GLN A 908 72.02 47.77 -29.60
N LYS A 909 71.03 48.13 -30.44
CA LYS A 909 70.83 49.52 -30.87
C LYS A 909 70.33 50.41 -29.71
N ALA A 910 69.47 49.89 -28.86
CA ALA A 910 68.93 50.59 -27.70
C ALA A 910 69.98 50.79 -26.60
N GLU A 911 70.87 49.83 -26.32
CA GLU A 911 72.01 49.99 -25.40
C GLU A 911 72.94 51.11 -25.90
N ALA A 912 73.23 51.15 -27.21
CA ALA A 912 74.02 52.22 -27.83
C ALA A 912 73.33 53.60 -27.77
N GLN A 913 72.00 53.66 -27.78
CA GLN A 913 71.22 54.90 -27.59
C GLN A 913 71.02 55.26 -26.12
N ALA A 914 70.89 54.29 -25.21
CA ALA A 914 70.71 54.47 -23.78
C ALA A 914 71.97 55.08 -23.14
N LEU A 915 73.17 54.71 -23.61
CA LEU A 915 74.42 55.37 -23.22
C LEU A 915 74.43 56.88 -23.57
N ARG A 916 73.68 57.29 -24.61
CA ARG A 916 73.48 58.71 -24.97
C ARG A 916 72.36 59.37 -24.17
N ALA A 917 71.26 58.65 -23.90
CA ALA A 917 70.11 59.17 -23.17
C ALA A 917 70.28 59.18 -21.63
N GLU A 918 71.21 58.37 -21.08
CA GLU A 918 71.54 58.34 -19.65
C GLU A 918 72.12 59.68 -19.15
N GLN A 919 72.75 60.44 -20.05
CA GLN A 919 73.17 61.83 -19.78
C GLN A 919 71.98 62.81 -19.67
N ASP A 920 70.87 62.55 -20.36
CA ASP A 920 69.69 63.43 -20.40
C ASP A 920 68.60 63.03 -19.37
N LEU A 921 68.63 61.79 -18.87
CA LEU A 921 67.56 61.18 -18.07
C LEU A 921 67.71 61.37 -16.54
N ILE A 922 68.89 61.78 -16.06
CA ILE A 922 69.14 62.02 -14.62
C ILE A 922 68.22 63.13 -14.08
N GLU A 923 67.94 64.17 -14.87
CA GLU A 923 67.10 65.31 -14.43
C GLU A 923 65.59 65.02 -14.44
N ILE A 924 65.11 64.09 -15.27
CA ILE A 924 63.67 63.84 -15.46
C ILE A 924 63.15 62.68 -14.59
N LYS A 925 64.02 61.72 -14.22
CA LYS A 925 63.65 60.53 -13.43
C LYS A 925 63.25 60.83 -11.98
N GLU A 926 63.81 61.86 -11.35
CA GLU A 926 63.49 62.16 -9.94
C GLU A 926 62.05 62.69 -9.74
N ALA A 927 61.54 63.47 -10.70
CA ALA A 927 60.19 64.06 -10.62
C ALA A 927 59.06 63.03 -10.84
N ARG A 928 59.28 62.04 -11.72
CA ARG A 928 58.25 61.07 -12.12
C ARG A 928 58.10 59.91 -11.13
N LYS A 929 59.21 59.43 -10.56
CA LYS A 929 59.25 58.26 -9.67
C LYS A 929 58.43 58.45 -8.38
N LYS A 930 58.28 59.70 -7.91
CA LYS A 930 57.53 60.03 -6.69
C LYS A 930 56.00 60.01 -6.89
N ALA A 931 55.53 60.29 -8.10
CA ALA A 931 54.10 60.34 -8.42
C ALA A 931 53.51 58.96 -8.76
N GLU A 932 54.25 58.12 -9.49
CA GLU A 932 53.78 56.78 -9.92
C GLU A 932 53.72 55.77 -8.76
N ALA A 933 54.64 55.83 -7.79
CA ALA A 933 54.65 54.93 -6.64
C ALA A 933 53.39 55.09 -5.76
N THR A 934 52.99 56.33 -5.50
CA THR A 934 51.80 56.66 -4.67
C THR A 934 50.48 56.18 -5.30
N LEU A 935 50.41 56.17 -6.63
CA LEU A 935 49.20 55.84 -7.39
C LEU A 935 48.98 54.32 -7.52
N VAL A 936 50.06 53.54 -7.59
CA VAL A 936 50.01 52.07 -7.65
C VAL A 936 49.65 51.46 -6.29
N GLU A 937 50.22 52.01 -5.21
CA GLU A 937 49.95 51.57 -3.84
C GLU A 937 48.49 51.81 -3.43
N LEU A 938 47.91 52.94 -3.84
CA LEU A 938 46.50 53.28 -3.57
C LEU A 938 45.52 52.32 -4.26
N ARG A 939 45.78 51.95 -5.53
CA ARG A 939 44.93 51.03 -6.31
C ARG A 939 45.01 49.58 -5.82
N GLY A 940 46.19 49.15 -5.39
CA GLY A 940 46.39 47.81 -4.82
C GLY A 940 45.64 47.64 -3.49
N THR A 941 45.74 48.64 -2.62
CA THR A 941 45.06 48.66 -1.31
C THR A 941 43.53 48.69 -1.46
N GLN A 942 43.00 49.44 -2.43
CA GLN A 942 41.56 49.51 -2.70
C GLN A 942 40.98 48.16 -3.17
N LYS A 943 41.69 47.43 -4.05
CA LYS A 943 41.27 46.09 -4.49
C LYS A 943 41.29 45.07 -3.34
N GLN A 944 42.30 45.12 -2.48
CA GLN A 944 42.40 44.23 -1.33
C GLN A 944 41.31 44.51 -0.29
N LEU A 945 40.96 45.78 -0.05
CA LEU A 945 39.85 46.17 0.84
C LEU A 945 38.49 45.66 0.30
N ILE A 946 38.22 45.84 -0.99
CA ILE A 946 36.98 45.34 -1.62
C ILE A 946 36.86 43.81 -1.52
N GLN A 947 37.97 43.09 -1.69
CA GLN A 947 37.99 41.63 -1.64
C GLN A 947 37.90 41.09 -0.20
N ALA A 948 38.50 41.79 0.77
CA ALA A 948 38.36 41.51 2.19
C ALA A 948 36.95 41.82 2.71
N GLU A 949 36.31 42.88 2.23
CA GLU A 949 34.92 43.25 2.56
C GLU A 949 33.91 42.22 2.02
N LYS A 950 34.10 41.72 0.78
CA LYS A 950 33.29 40.62 0.23
C LYS A 950 33.44 39.31 1.01
N MET A 951 34.66 38.95 1.40
CA MET A 951 34.93 37.75 2.20
C MET A 951 34.38 37.85 3.62
N ALA A 952 34.49 39.02 4.25
CA ALA A 952 33.92 39.29 5.57
C ALA A 952 32.37 39.25 5.53
N SER A 953 31.75 39.88 4.52
CA SER A 953 30.30 39.86 4.30
C SER A 953 29.75 38.44 4.09
N LEU A 954 30.43 37.62 3.26
CA LEU A 954 30.01 36.24 3.02
C LEU A 954 30.15 35.36 4.29
N GLY A 955 31.19 35.59 5.10
CA GLY A 955 31.41 34.90 6.37
C GLY A 955 30.36 35.24 7.43
N GLU A 956 30.01 36.52 7.57
CA GLU A 956 28.96 37.00 8.49
C GLU A 956 27.57 36.45 8.12
N LEU A 957 27.27 36.42 6.82
CA LEU A 957 26.00 35.93 6.28
C LEU A 957 25.85 34.40 6.42
N THR A 958 26.93 33.64 6.22
CA THR A 958 26.95 32.17 6.39
C THR A 958 26.75 31.75 7.85
N ALA A 959 27.39 32.45 8.79
CA ALA A 959 27.23 32.20 10.23
C ALA A 959 25.82 32.57 10.73
N GLY A 960 25.26 33.69 10.25
CA GLY A 960 23.90 34.11 10.55
C GLY A 960 22.84 33.13 10.04
N ILE A 961 23.03 32.59 8.82
CA ILE A 961 22.13 31.57 8.25
C ILE A 961 22.13 30.29 9.08
N ALA A 962 23.32 29.77 9.42
CA ALA A 962 23.42 28.52 10.18
C ALA A 962 22.67 28.63 11.52
N HIS A 963 22.84 29.77 12.21
CA HIS A 963 22.16 30.07 13.46
C HIS A 963 20.63 30.22 13.27
N GLU A 964 20.19 30.91 12.21
CA GLU A 964 18.76 31.10 11.91
C GLU A 964 18.06 29.83 11.36
N ILE A 965 18.79 28.86 10.80
CA ILE A 965 18.27 27.53 10.44
C ILE A 965 18.17 26.63 11.67
N GLN A 966 19.16 26.68 12.57
CA GLN A 966 19.14 25.90 13.81
C GLN A 966 17.94 26.26 14.68
N ASN A 967 17.57 27.54 14.74
CA ASN A 967 16.43 28.01 15.52
C ASN A 967 15.11 27.27 15.21
N PRO A 968 14.56 27.28 13.99
CA PRO A 968 13.33 26.54 13.67
C PRO A 968 13.51 25.02 13.78
N LEU A 969 14.68 24.45 13.50
CA LEU A 969 14.93 23.01 13.68
C LEU A 969 14.83 22.59 15.16
N ASN A 970 15.35 23.41 16.07
CA ASN A 970 15.22 23.16 17.50
C ASN A 970 13.75 23.19 17.96
N PHE A 971 12.93 24.10 17.42
CA PHE A 971 11.49 24.10 17.71
C PHE A 971 10.79 22.85 17.15
N VAL A 972 11.15 22.41 15.94
CA VAL A 972 10.62 21.18 15.35
C VAL A 972 10.93 19.96 16.23
N ASN A 973 12.18 19.84 16.69
CA ASN A 973 12.60 18.74 17.55
C ASN A 973 11.89 18.79 18.92
N ASN A 974 11.91 19.95 19.60
CA ASN A 974 11.29 20.09 20.92
C ASN A 974 9.78 19.81 20.90
N PHE A 975 9.03 20.36 19.95
CA PHE A 975 7.59 20.08 19.86
C PHE A 975 7.29 18.63 19.48
N SER A 976 8.19 17.96 18.73
CA SER A 976 8.07 16.55 18.42
C SER A 976 8.31 15.67 19.65
N GLU A 977 9.32 15.99 20.46
CA GLU A 977 9.61 15.27 21.72
C GLU A 977 8.49 15.43 22.73
N VAL A 978 8.03 16.66 22.97
CA VAL A 978 6.90 16.93 23.87
C VAL A 978 5.62 16.25 23.39
N SER A 979 5.39 16.17 22.07
CA SER A 979 4.22 15.43 21.54
C SER A 979 4.29 13.93 21.81
N ASN A 980 5.49 13.33 21.82
CA ASN A 980 5.66 11.93 22.20
C ASN A 980 5.39 11.70 23.69
N GLU A 981 5.84 12.61 24.55
CA GLU A 981 5.53 12.56 25.99
C GLU A 981 4.03 12.70 26.26
N LEU A 982 3.38 13.68 25.61
CA LEU A 982 1.94 13.88 25.68
C LEU A 982 1.15 12.67 25.13
N LEU A 983 1.64 11.98 24.11
CA LEU A 983 1.01 10.74 23.64
C LEU A 983 1.08 9.62 24.69
N ALA A 984 2.18 9.53 25.43
CA ALA A 984 2.32 8.58 26.54
C ALA A 984 1.38 8.94 27.70
N GLU A 985 1.31 10.23 28.08
CA GLU A 985 0.37 10.72 29.09
C GLU A 985 -1.09 10.52 28.69
N MET A 986 -1.43 10.77 27.41
CA MET A 986 -2.77 10.54 26.87
C MET A 986 -3.16 9.06 26.99
N ASN A 987 -2.26 8.12 26.69
CA ASN A 987 -2.54 6.69 26.86
C ASN A 987 -2.76 6.32 28.34
N ILE A 988 -1.98 6.91 29.26
CA ILE A 988 -2.17 6.69 30.70
C ILE A 988 -3.54 7.19 31.17
N GLU A 989 -3.99 8.36 30.71
CA GLU A 989 -5.32 8.89 31.07
C GLU A 989 -6.46 8.11 30.40
N LEU A 990 -6.25 7.59 29.18
CA LEU A 990 -7.19 6.67 28.52
C LEU A 990 -7.33 5.35 29.28
N ASP A 991 -6.22 4.78 29.76
CA ASP A 991 -6.22 3.53 30.55
C ASP A 991 -6.90 3.70 31.91
N LYS A 992 -6.87 4.92 32.49
CA LYS A 992 -7.62 5.28 33.70
C LYS A 992 -9.11 5.56 33.45
N GLY A 993 -9.53 5.66 32.19
CA GLY A 993 -10.90 6.02 31.80
C GLY A 993 -11.21 7.53 31.84
N GLU A 994 -10.20 8.38 32.00
CA GLU A 994 -10.32 9.85 32.10
C GLU A 994 -10.31 10.49 30.70
N ILE A 995 -11.41 10.30 29.97
CA ILE A 995 -11.56 10.72 28.57
C ILE A 995 -11.46 12.24 28.36
N VAL A 996 -11.78 13.05 29.38
CA VAL A 996 -11.75 14.52 29.29
C VAL A 996 -10.31 15.01 29.24
N GLU A 997 -9.47 14.55 30.16
CA GLU A 997 -8.03 14.85 30.21
C GLU A 997 -7.32 14.32 28.95
N ALA A 998 -7.64 13.10 28.50
CA ALA A 998 -7.08 12.57 27.26
C ALA A 998 -7.41 13.44 26.03
N LYS A 999 -8.63 14.00 25.96
CA LYS A 999 -9.01 14.94 24.90
C LYS A 999 -8.32 16.30 25.01
N ALA A 1000 -8.05 16.78 26.22
CA ALA A 1000 -7.27 18.00 26.43
C ALA A 1000 -5.83 17.81 25.92
N ILE A 1001 -5.21 16.69 26.29
CA ILE A 1001 -3.85 16.32 25.84
C ILE A 1001 -3.81 16.15 24.30
N ALA A 1002 -4.83 15.53 23.69
CA ALA A 1002 -4.94 15.43 22.24
C ALA A 1002 -5.01 16.80 21.54
N SER A 1003 -5.64 17.80 22.17
CA SER A 1003 -5.67 19.18 21.67
C SER A 1003 -4.29 19.84 21.76
N ASP A 1004 -3.54 19.58 22.82
CA ASP A 1004 -2.18 20.11 22.99
C ASP A 1004 -1.20 19.49 21.97
N ILE A 1005 -1.31 18.18 21.71
CA ILE A 1005 -0.58 17.49 20.64
C ILE A 1005 -0.89 18.13 19.28
N LYS A 1006 -2.16 18.41 18.99
CA LYS A 1006 -2.56 19.09 17.75
C LYS A 1006 -1.91 20.47 17.65
N SER A 1007 -1.88 21.24 18.73
CA SER A 1007 -1.21 22.55 18.76
C SER A 1007 0.30 22.44 18.48
N ASN A 1008 0.96 21.44 19.07
CA ASN A 1008 2.38 21.17 18.81
C ASN A 1008 2.64 20.81 17.34
N LEU A 1009 1.81 19.98 16.72
CA LEU A 1009 1.92 19.63 15.29
C LEU A 1009 1.77 20.87 14.38
N GLU A 1010 0.87 21.81 14.73
CA GLU A 1010 0.74 23.07 14.02
C GLU A 1010 2.00 23.94 14.15
N LYS A 1011 2.63 23.97 15.33
CA LYS A 1011 3.91 24.67 15.55
C LYS A 1011 5.06 24.03 14.78
N ILE A 1012 5.16 22.70 14.76
CA ILE A 1012 6.16 21.97 13.96
C ILE A 1012 6.07 22.38 12.49
N ASN A 1013 4.85 22.38 11.93
CA ASN A 1013 4.64 22.77 10.53
C ASN A 1013 5.03 24.23 10.27
N GLN A 1014 4.72 25.16 11.18
CA GLN A 1014 5.11 26.57 11.07
C GLN A 1014 6.64 26.75 11.05
N HIS A 1015 7.34 26.11 11.98
CA HIS A 1015 8.80 26.22 12.08
C HIS A 1015 9.51 25.47 10.94
N GLY A 1016 8.99 24.32 10.50
CA GLY A 1016 9.49 23.60 9.32
C GLY A 1016 9.40 24.44 8.04
N LYS A 1017 8.27 25.12 7.81
CA LYS A 1017 8.12 26.06 6.67
C LYS A 1017 9.06 27.25 6.75
N ARG A 1018 9.36 27.75 7.96
CA ARG A 1018 10.36 28.82 8.15
C ARG A 1018 11.77 28.33 7.78
N ALA A 1019 12.16 27.13 8.22
CA ALA A 1019 13.45 26.55 7.86
C ALA A 1019 13.60 26.39 6.34
N ASP A 1020 12.58 25.83 5.67
CA ASP A 1020 12.53 25.70 4.21
C ASP A 1020 12.68 27.06 3.49
N ALA A 1021 11.99 28.09 3.98
CA ALA A 1021 12.06 29.43 3.42
C ALA A 1021 13.45 30.08 3.60
N ILE A 1022 14.13 29.85 4.72
CA ILE A 1022 15.50 30.32 4.97
C ILE A 1022 16.48 29.62 4.04
N VAL A 1023 16.37 28.29 3.87
CA VAL A 1023 17.24 27.51 2.96
C VAL A 1023 17.05 27.94 1.50
N LYS A 1024 15.79 28.13 1.05
CA LYS A 1024 15.50 28.64 -0.30
C LYS A 1024 16.05 30.04 -0.52
N GLY A 1025 15.91 30.92 0.47
CA GLY A 1025 16.49 32.26 0.42
C GLY A 1025 18.02 32.25 0.38
N MET A 1026 18.68 31.36 1.14
CA MET A 1026 20.13 31.15 1.08
C MET A 1026 20.58 30.68 -0.31
N LEU A 1027 19.91 29.68 -0.89
CA LEU A 1027 20.23 29.19 -2.24
C LEU A 1027 20.07 30.28 -3.29
N GLN A 1028 19.08 31.16 -3.15
CA GLN A 1028 18.90 32.32 -4.02
C GLN A 1028 20.02 33.37 -3.87
N HIS A 1029 20.54 33.57 -2.65
CA HIS A 1029 21.63 34.49 -2.36
C HIS A 1029 23.00 33.95 -2.82
N SER A 1030 23.21 32.62 -2.73
CA SER A 1030 24.42 31.94 -3.21
C SER A 1030 24.48 31.84 -4.74
N GLN A 1031 23.36 31.99 -5.44
CA GLN A 1031 23.29 32.02 -6.91
C GLN A 1031 23.60 33.44 -7.41
N SER A 1032 24.86 33.86 -7.34
CA SER A 1032 25.34 35.05 -8.07
C SER A 1032 25.97 34.66 -9.41
N ALA A 1033 25.59 35.40 -10.46
CA ALA A 1033 26.30 35.57 -11.74
C ALA A 1033 26.30 34.42 -12.78
N LYS A 1034 25.12 33.91 -13.19
CA LYS A 1034 24.97 33.24 -14.51
C LYS A 1034 24.01 33.95 -15.48
N GLY A 1035 23.46 35.10 -15.11
CA GLY A 1035 22.66 35.92 -16.02
C GLY A 1035 23.54 36.75 -16.94
N GLN A 1036 23.28 36.72 -18.25
CA GLN A 1036 23.88 37.67 -19.20
C GLN A 1036 23.03 38.95 -19.24
N LYS A 1037 23.68 40.11 -19.30
CA LYS A 1037 22.99 41.38 -19.58
C LYS A 1037 22.38 41.30 -20.98
N GLN A 1038 21.11 41.63 -21.10
CA GLN A 1038 20.40 41.65 -22.38
C GLN A 1038 19.51 42.90 -22.50
N PRO A 1039 19.29 43.41 -23.74
CA PRO A 1039 18.43 44.56 -23.98
C PRO A 1039 16.97 44.28 -23.56
N THR A 1040 16.51 44.96 -22.51
CA THR A 1040 15.25 44.68 -21.81
C THR A 1040 14.43 45.94 -21.66
N ASP A 1041 13.14 45.83 -21.96
CA ASP A 1041 12.18 46.91 -21.73
C ASP A 1041 11.81 46.94 -20.24
N ILE A 1042 12.29 47.97 -19.54
CA ILE A 1042 12.12 48.09 -18.09
C ILE A 1042 10.68 48.46 -17.70
N ASN A 1043 9.97 49.19 -18.56
CA ASN A 1043 8.58 49.59 -18.31
C ASN A 1043 7.66 48.37 -18.40
N ALA A 1044 7.86 47.53 -19.42
CA ALA A 1044 7.14 46.27 -19.57
C ALA A 1044 7.40 45.34 -18.37
N LEU A 1045 8.65 45.26 -17.91
CA LEU A 1045 9.02 44.46 -16.73
C LEU A 1045 8.33 44.99 -15.46
N CYS A 1046 8.34 46.30 -15.23
CA CYS A 1046 7.66 46.92 -14.10
C CYS A 1046 6.14 46.64 -14.09
N ASP A 1047 5.46 46.76 -15.23
CA ASP A 1047 4.01 46.47 -15.32
C ASP A 1047 3.71 44.98 -15.09
N GLU A 1048 4.51 44.09 -15.67
CA GLU A 1048 4.37 42.64 -15.49
C GLU A 1048 4.42 42.26 -14.01
N TYR A 1049 5.49 42.69 -13.32
CA TYR A 1049 5.70 42.36 -11.91
C TYR A 1049 4.72 43.07 -10.97
N LEU A 1050 4.21 44.26 -11.32
CA LEU A 1050 3.10 44.92 -10.61
C LEU A 1050 1.85 44.05 -10.61
N ARG A 1051 1.44 43.57 -11.80
CA ARG A 1051 0.26 42.72 -11.94
C ARG A 1051 0.45 41.38 -11.24
N LEU A 1052 1.60 40.75 -11.41
CA LEU A 1052 1.92 39.47 -10.75
C LEU A 1052 1.85 39.58 -9.23
N SER A 1053 2.45 40.63 -8.66
CA SER A 1053 2.43 40.88 -7.21
C SER A 1053 1.00 41.12 -6.68
N TYR A 1054 0.19 41.87 -7.42
CA TYR A 1054 -1.21 42.13 -7.07
C TYR A 1054 -2.07 40.86 -7.11
N HIS A 1055 -1.93 40.03 -8.15
CA HIS A 1055 -2.62 38.74 -8.22
C HIS A 1055 -2.16 37.78 -7.12
N GLY A 1056 -0.87 37.81 -6.77
CA GLY A 1056 -0.30 36.99 -5.70
C GLY A 1056 -0.95 37.24 -4.33
N ILE A 1057 -1.22 38.50 -3.98
CA ILE A 1057 -1.90 38.82 -2.71
C ILE A 1057 -3.40 38.51 -2.77
N ARG A 1058 -4.08 38.75 -3.90
CA ARG A 1058 -5.50 38.42 -4.08
C ARG A 1058 -5.81 36.92 -4.08
N ALA A 1059 -4.84 36.09 -4.46
CA ALA A 1059 -4.97 34.64 -4.35
C ALA A 1059 -5.02 34.18 -2.88
N LYS A 1060 -4.38 34.91 -1.96
CA LYS A 1060 -4.38 34.64 -0.52
C LYS A 1060 -5.57 35.29 0.19
N ASP A 1061 -5.94 36.50 -0.23
CA ASP A 1061 -7.10 37.25 0.28
C ASP A 1061 -7.93 37.78 -0.89
N LYS A 1062 -9.01 37.07 -1.22
CA LYS A 1062 -9.90 37.45 -2.33
C LYS A 1062 -10.60 38.79 -2.11
N SER A 1063 -10.70 39.26 -0.86
CA SER A 1063 -11.37 40.51 -0.50
C SER A 1063 -10.47 41.74 -0.61
N PHE A 1064 -9.16 41.54 -0.65
CA PHE A 1064 -8.20 42.62 -0.79
C PHE A 1064 -8.28 43.27 -2.19
N ASN A 1065 -8.36 44.60 -2.21
CA ASN A 1065 -8.26 45.43 -3.41
C ASN A 1065 -7.37 46.63 -3.13
N ALA A 1066 -6.53 46.98 -4.10
CA ALA A 1066 -5.67 48.15 -4.05
C ALA A 1066 -5.73 48.91 -5.38
N THR A 1067 -5.66 50.23 -5.31
CA THR A 1067 -5.50 51.08 -6.47
C THR A 1067 -4.05 50.98 -6.96
N LEU A 1068 -3.90 50.59 -8.22
CA LEU A 1068 -2.60 50.51 -8.88
C LEU A 1068 -2.38 51.79 -9.68
N LYS A 1069 -1.28 52.50 -9.45
CA LYS A 1069 -0.89 53.69 -10.23
C LYS A 1069 0.43 53.43 -10.93
N THR A 1070 0.48 53.71 -12.22
CA THR A 1070 1.67 53.56 -13.05
C THR A 1070 2.00 54.89 -13.72
N ASP A 1071 3.27 55.28 -13.72
CA ASP A 1071 3.78 56.45 -14.44
C ASP A 1071 5.11 56.09 -15.09
N PHE A 1072 5.06 55.64 -16.35
CA PHE A 1072 6.22 55.12 -17.05
C PHE A 1072 6.73 56.11 -18.10
N ASP A 1073 8.04 56.35 -18.09
CA ASP A 1073 8.71 57.19 -19.07
C ASP A 1073 9.04 56.38 -20.33
N ASP A 1074 8.29 56.61 -21.41
CA ASP A 1074 8.46 55.90 -22.69
C ASP A 1074 9.80 56.20 -23.38
N SER A 1075 10.55 57.23 -22.94
CA SER A 1075 11.82 57.60 -23.56
C SER A 1075 13.00 56.68 -23.21
N ILE A 1076 12.86 55.87 -22.15
CA ILE A 1076 13.91 54.96 -21.63
C ILE A 1076 14.35 53.90 -22.64
N GLY A 1077 13.44 53.40 -23.48
CA GLY A 1077 13.73 52.32 -24.43
C GLY A 1077 14.18 51.01 -23.75
N LYS A 1078 15.16 50.32 -24.35
CA LYS A 1078 15.71 49.05 -23.82
C LYS A 1078 17.03 49.26 -23.09
N LEU A 1079 17.14 48.66 -21.92
CA LEU A 1079 18.33 48.72 -21.07
C LEU A 1079 19.07 47.40 -21.04
N ASN A 1080 20.40 47.47 -21.01
CA ASN A 1080 21.22 46.26 -20.96
C ASN A 1080 21.44 45.82 -19.51
N LEU A 1081 20.52 44.98 -19.02
CA LEU A 1081 20.47 44.52 -17.63
C LEU A 1081 20.18 43.02 -17.58
N ILE A 1082 20.28 42.41 -16.39
CA ILE A 1082 19.89 41.01 -16.21
C ILE A 1082 18.40 40.98 -15.80
N PRO A 1083 17.46 40.56 -16.67
CA PRO A 1083 16.02 40.73 -16.39
C PRO A 1083 15.54 39.93 -15.20
N GLN A 1084 16.18 38.79 -14.95
CA GLN A 1084 15.88 37.93 -13.81
C GLN A 1084 16.22 38.63 -12.49
N ASP A 1085 17.34 39.35 -12.44
CA ASP A 1085 17.78 40.09 -11.27
C ASP A 1085 16.88 41.31 -11.03
N MET A 1086 16.59 42.09 -12.07
CA MET A 1086 15.69 43.23 -11.97
C MET A 1086 14.25 42.82 -11.63
N GLY A 1087 13.75 41.74 -12.23
CA GLY A 1087 12.45 41.17 -11.89
C GLY A 1087 12.36 40.76 -10.42
N ARG A 1088 13.42 40.19 -9.85
CA ARG A 1088 13.50 39.87 -8.41
C ARG A 1088 13.45 41.13 -7.54
N VAL A 1089 14.20 42.18 -7.89
CA VAL A 1089 14.17 43.45 -7.15
C VAL A 1089 12.76 44.04 -7.16
N ILE A 1090 12.16 44.18 -8.35
CA ILE A 1090 10.84 44.76 -8.54
C ILE A 1090 9.77 43.94 -7.80
N MET A 1091 9.79 42.61 -7.91
CA MET A 1091 8.89 41.71 -7.18
C MET A 1091 9.01 41.89 -5.66
N ASN A 1092 10.23 41.97 -5.12
CA ASN A 1092 10.45 42.13 -3.68
C ASN A 1092 9.92 43.46 -3.16
N LEU A 1093 10.15 44.56 -3.89
CA LEU A 1093 9.64 45.88 -3.51
C LEU A 1093 8.11 45.92 -3.55
N LEU A 1094 7.50 45.41 -4.62
CA LEU A 1094 6.06 45.39 -4.79
C LEU A 1094 5.34 44.49 -3.78
N THR A 1095 5.86 43.30 -3.50
CA THR A 1095 5.28 42.39 -2.50
C THR A 1095 5.35 42.97 -1.09
N ASN A 1096 6.39 43.76 -0.78
CA ASN A 1096 6.46 44.52 0.47
C ASN A 1096 5.45 45.67 0.51
N ALA A 1097 5.33 46.43 -0.58
CA ALA A 1097 4.33 47.49 -0.73
C ALA A 1097 2.89 46.96 -0.54
N PHE A 1098 2.54 45.86 -1.21
CA PHE A 1098 1.21 45.23 -1.07
C PHE A 1098 0.95 44.69 0.34
N TYR A 1099 1.97 44.15 1.00
CA TYR A 1099 1.84 43.73 2.40
C TYR A 1099 1.52 44.92 3.31
N ALA A 1100 2.27 46.02 3.18
CA ALA A 1100 2.12 47.21 4.03
C ALA A 1100 0.74 47.86 3.90
N VAL A 1101 0.21 47.97 2.68
CA VAL A 1101 -1.14 48.54 2.47
C VAL A 1101 -2.25 47.58 2.90
N ASN A 1102 -2.05 46.27 2.80
CA ASN A 1102 -3.01 45.27 3.27
C ASN A 1102 -3.09 45.26 4.81
N GLU A 1103 -1.95 45.32 5.49
CA GLU A 1103 -1.89 45.41 6.95
C GLU A 1103 -2.64 46.65 7.46
N LYS A 1104 -2.37 47.82 6.85
CA LYS A 1104 -3.08 49.06 7.20
C LYS A 1104 -4.57 49.00 6.89
N ALA A 1105 -4.98 48.35 5.79
CA ALA A 1105 -6.39 48.14 5.46
C ALA A 1105 -7.11 47.28 6.52
N GLN A 1106 -6.47 46.20 6.97
CA GLN A 1106 -7.01 45.32 7.99
C GLN A 1106 -7.12 46.03 9.35
N HIS A 1107 -6.12 46.86 9.70
CA HIS A 1107 -6.18 47.70 10.90
C HIS A 1107 -7.30 48.74 10.83
N ALA A 1108 -7.46 49.43 9.69
CA ALA A 1108 -8.53 50.41 9.48
C ALA A 1108 -9.94 49.78 9.53
N ALA A 1109 -10.08 48.53 9.04
CA ALA A 1109 -11.33 47.78 9.12
C ALA A 1109 -11.70 47.36 10.56
N ARG A 1110 -10.69 47.09 11.41
CA ARG A 1110 -10.91 46.71 12.82
C ARG A 1110 -11.16 47.91 13.74
N ASN A 1111 -10.61 49.08 13.41
CA ASN A 1111 -10.77 50.33 14.16
C ASN A 1111 -11.19 51.48 13.23
N PRO A 1112 -12.47 51.57 12.85
CA PRO A 1112 -12.95 52.60 11.94
C PRO A 1112 -12.88 53.99 12.58
N SER A 1113 -11.98 54.85 12.08
CA SER A 1113 -11.93 56.27 12.46
C SER A 1113 -12.98 57.08 11.66
N PRO A 1114 -13.66 58.09 12.24
CA PRO A 1114 -14.75 58.81 11.58
C PRO A 1114 -14.37 59.70 10.40
N GLN A 1115 -13.10 59.85 10.02
CA GLN A 1115 -12.67 60.95 9.13
C GLN A 1115 -11.90 60.59 7.86
N THR A 1116 -11.69 59.34 7.47
CA THR A 1116 -11.22 59.03 6.10
C THR A 1116 -11.40 57.55 5.76
N VAL A 1117 -11.99 57.26 4.59
CA VAL A 1117 -11.99 55.90 4.02
C VAL A 1117 -10.58 55.64 3.48
N TYR A 1118 -9.81 54.77 4.15
CA TYR A 1118 -8.49 54.38 3.68
C TYR A 1118 -8.62 53.55 2.39
N GLN A 1119 -7.98 54.01 1.32
CA GLN A 1119 -7.90 53.30 0.04
C GLN A 1119 -6.47 52.78 -0.17
N PRO A 1120 -6.22 51.47 -0.06
CA PRO A 1120 -4.90 50.88 -0.31
C PRO A 1120 -4.41 51.27 -1.71
N THR A 1121 -3.23 51.86 -1.82
CA THR A 1121 -2.66 52.34 -3.08
C THR A 1121 -1.18 51.97 -3.17
N VAL A 1122 -0.79 51.35 -4.28
CA VAL A 1122 0.60 51.08 -4.64
C VAL A 1122 0.87 51.74 -5.98
N SER A 1123 1.97 52.50 -6.07
CA SER A 1123 2.41 53.14 -7.31
C SER A 1123 3.80 52.67 -7.72
N ILE A 1124 4.00 52.47 -9.02
CA ILE A 1124 5.31 52.25 -9.61
C ILE A 1124 5.54 53.25 -10.74
N SER A 1125 6.72 53.86 -10.79
CA SER A 1125 7.08 54.79 -11.86
C SER A 1125 8.51 54.60 -12.34
N THR A 1126 8.76 55.02 -13.58
CA THR A 1126 10.09 55.03 -14.18
C THR A 1126 10.40 56.40 -14.76
N LYS A 1127 11.66 56.83 -14.71
CA LYS A 1127 12.07 58.12 -15.25
C LYS A 1127 13.50 58.12 -15.76
N GLN A 1128 13.73 58.67 -16.94
CA GLN A 1128 15.07 58.86 -17.48
C GLN A 1128 15.68 60.20 -17.03
N TYR A 1129 16.93 60.15 -16.57
CA TYR A 1129 17.81 61.28 -16.33
C TYR A 1129 19.07 61.15 -17.22
N PRO A 1130 19.86 62.22 -17.41
CA PRO A 1130 21.05 62.18 -18.29
C PRO A 1130 22.09 61.12 -17.89
N ASP A 1131 22.23 60.84 -16.60
CA ASP A 1131 23.24 59.97 -16.01
C ASP A 1131 22.66 58.66 -15.44
N LYS A 1132 21.34 58.58 -15.25
CA LYS A 1132 20.69 57.46 -14.57
C LYS A 1132 19.25 57.24 -14.98
N ILE A 1133 18.74 56.06 -14.63
CA ILE A 1133 17.35 55.65 -14.79
C ILE A 1133 16.81 55.33 -13.42
N GLU A 1134 15.70 55.96 -13.08
CA GLU A 1134 15.06 55.86 -11.78
C GLU A 1134 13.83 54.96 -11.88
N ILE A 1135 13.69 54.02 -10.94
CA ILE A 1135 12.48 53.22 -10.73
C ILE A 1135 12.00 53.46 -9.30
N LYS A 1136 10.78 53.96 -9.13
CA LYS A 1136 10.17 54.22 -7.81
C LYS A 1136 9.03 53.28 -7.55
N VAL A 1137 9.02 52.65 -6.37
CA VAL A 1137 7.89 51.88 -5.85
C VAL A 1137 7.43 52.54 -4.56
N SER A 1138 6.21 53.09 -4.58
CA SER A 1138 5.62 53.75 -3.40
C SER A 1138 4.34 53.05 -2.95
N ASP A 1139 4.09 53.09 -1.65
CA ASP A 1139 2.89 52.61 -1.02
C ASP A 1139 2.34 53.64 -0.04
N ASN A 1140 1.04 53.61 0.24
CA ASN A 1140 0.41 54.41 1.28
C ASN A 1140 0.14 53.60 2.57
N GLY A 1141 1.01 52.64 2.87
CA GLY A 1141 0.94 51.74 4.03
C GLY A 1141 1.28 52.44 5.36
N GLY A 1142 1.68 51.67 6.37
CA GLY A 1142 1.98 52.19 7.71
C GLY A 1142 3.30 52.96 7.84
N GLY A 1143 4.13 52.98 6.80
CA GLY A 1143 5.49 53.51 6.86
C GLY A 1143 6.42 52.64 7.71
N ILE A 1144 7.68 53.04 7.82
CA ILE A 1144 8.73 52.34 8.57
C ILE A 1144 9.21 53.26 9.70
N ALA A 1145 9.32 52.72 10.92
CA ALA A 1145 9.73 53.50 12.08
C ALA A 1145 11.22 53.93 11.98
N PRO A 1146 11.59 55.16 12.37
CA PRO A 1146 12.95 55.70 12.18
C PRO A 1146 14.07 54.84 12.82
N ASN A 1147 13.76 54.14 13.91
CA ASN A 1147 14.71 53.32 14.67
C ASN A 1147 15.07 51.98 13.98
N ILE A 1148 14.38 51.61 12.90
CA ILE A 1148 14.63 50.36 12.17
C ILE A 1148 15.00 50.58 10.70
N VAL A 1149 14.98 51.82 10.19
CA VAL A 1149 15.28 52.15 8.78
C VAL A 1149 16.64 51.60 8.35
N ASP A 1150 17.69 51.77 9.17
CA ASP A 1150 19.03 51.28 8.84
C ASP A 1150 19.15 49.74 8.90
N LYS A 1151 18.19 49.07 9.55
CA LYS A 1151 18.19 47.62 9.76
C LYS A 1151 17.44 46.86 8.67
N ILE A 1152 16.55 47.50 7.92
CA ILE A 1152 15.68 46.80 6.95
C ILE A 1152 16.45 46.16 5.78
N PHE A 1153 17.65 46.67 5.48
CA PHE A 1153 18.54 46.11 4.47
C PHE A 1153 19.49 45.04 5.02
N GLN A 1154 19.51 44.83 6.35
CA GLN A 1154 20.28 43.76 6.94
C GLN A 1154 19.63 42.41 6.62
N PRO A 1155 20.41 41.39 6.22
CA PRO A 1155 19.89 40.04 6.02
C PRO A 1155 19.12 39.53 7.24
N PHE A 1156 18.02 38.81 7.01
CA PHE A 1156 17.13 38.21 8.03
C PHE A 1156 16.32 39.20 8.87
N PHE A 1157 16.50 40.51 8.70
CA PHE A 1157 15.66 41.48 9.39
C PHE A 1157 14.24 41.49 8.81
N THR A 1158 13.24 41.21 9.64
CA THR A 1158 11.83 41.31 9.26
C THR A 1158 10.97 41.71 10.44
N THR A 1159 9.96 42.56 10.18
CA THR A 1159 8.90 42.91 11.14
C THR A 1159 7.66 42.04 10.98
N LYS A 1160 7.62 41.17 9.96
CA LYS A 1160 6.49 40.27 9.71
C LYS A 1160 6.47 39.13 10.73
N PRO A 1161 5.29 38.59 11.11
CA PRO A 1161 5.19 37.48 12.03
C PRO A 1161 6.01 36.24 11.60
N THR A 1162 6.41 35.42 12.57
CA THR A 1162 7.21 34.21 12.34
C THR A 1162 6.56 33.29 11.30
N GLY A 1163 7.32 32.95 10.25
CA GLY A 1163 6.84 32.11 9.14
C GLY A 1163 6.22 32.87 7.95
N GLN A 1164 6.06 34.19 8.03
CA GLN A 1164 5.53 35.02 6.93
C GLN A 1164 6.61 35.85 6.21
N GLY A 1165 7.75 36.11 6.84
CA GLY A 1165 8.88 36.86 6.28
C GLY A 1165 10.20 36.17 6.54
N THR A 1166 11.06 36.10 5.52
CA THR A 1166 12.44 35.57 5.63
C THR A 1166 13.47 36.64 5.97
N GLY A 1167 13.12 37.91 5.78
CA GLY A 1167 14.04 39.05 5.96
C GLY A 1167 15.16 39.13 4.91
N LEU A 1168 15.06 38.39 3.81
CA LEU A 1168 16.09 38.33 2.76
C LEU A 1168 15.78 39.17 1.52
N GLY A 1169 14.53 39.61 1.35
CA GLY A 1169 14.09 40.28 0.13
C GLY A 1169 14.78 41.63 -0.11
N LEU A 1170 14.86 42.48 0.91
CA LEU A 1170 15.45 43.82 0.78
C LEU A 1170 16.98 43.78 0.75
N SER A 1171 17.61 42.88 1.50
CA SER A 1171 19.07 42.70 1.44
C SER A 1171 19.50 42.22 0.05
N LEU A 1172 18.80 41.23 -0.51
CA LEU A 1172 19.04 40.75 -1.88
C LEU A 1172 18.80 41.86 -2.92
N SER A 1173 17.74 42.65 -2.76
CA SER A 1173 17.47 43.77 -3.68
C SER A 1173 18.56 44.83 -3.66
N TYR A 1174 19.13 45.10 -2.48
CA TYR A 1174 20.25 46.02 -2.29
C TYR A 1174 21.53 45.51 -2.96
N ASP A 1175 21.83 44.21 -2.82
CA ASP A 1175 23.00 43.58 -3.45
C ASP A 1175 22.89 43.52 -4.97
N ILE A 1176 21.70 43.20 -5.49
CA ILE A 1176 21.42 43.19 -6.93
C ILE A 1176 21.58 44.60 -7.53
N ALA A 1177 21.09 45.62 -6.84
CA ALA A 1177 21.24 47.01 -7.27
C ALA A 1177 22.73 47.40 -7.39
N LYS A 1178 23.54 47.09 -6.37
CA LYS A 1178 25.00 47.30 -6.42
C LYS A 1178 25.68 46.49 -7.52
N ALA A 1179 25.26 45.26 -7.76
CA ALA A 1179 25.80 44.42 -8.83
C ALA A 1179 25.50 44.96 -10.24
N HIS A 1180 24.51 45.85 -10.38
CA HIS A 1180 24.17 46.57 -11.60
C HIS A 1180 24.73 48.01 -11.63
N ASP A 1181 25.72 48.30 -10.77
CA ASP A 1181 26.31 49.64 -10.60
C ASP A 1181 25.28 50.71 -10.23
N GLY A 1182 24.19 50.29 -9.57
CA GLY A 1182 23.08 51.13 -9.14
C GLY A 1182 22.97 51.31 -7.63
N GLU A 1183 21.96 52.04 -7.19
CA GLU A 1183 21.70 52.38 -5.79
C GLU A 1183 20.21 52.19 -5.44
N LEU A 1184 19.92 51.57 -4.30
CA LEU A 1184 18.57 51.43 -3.75
C LEU A 1184 18.43 52.28 -2.49
N THR A 1185 17.52 53.25 -2.50
CA THR A 1185 17.25 54.16 -1.38
C THR A 1185 15.79 54.06 -0.91
N LEU A 1186 15.52 54.57 0.31
CA LEU A 1186 14.20 54.57 0.93
C LEU A 1186 13.86 55.96 1.48
N GLU A 1187 12.66 56.43 1.19
CA GLU A 1187 11.99 57.54 1.84
C GLU A 1187 10.72 57.02 2.52
N THR A 1188 10.53 57.27 3.82
CA THR A 1188 9.39 56.72 4.57
C THR A 1188 8.94 57.65 5.67
N HIS A 1189 7.63 57.72 5.87
CA HIS A 1189 7.00 58.50 6.94
C HIS A 1189 5.97 57.61 7.64
N VAL A 1190 6.02 57.57 8.97
CA VAL A 1190 5.09 56.79 9.79
C VAL A 1190 3.65 57.24 9.48
N ASP A 1191 2.76 56.28 9.26
CA ASP A 1191 1.35 56.46 8.88
C ASP A 1191 1.07 57.10 7.51
N GLU A 1192 2.09 57.47 6.74
CA GLU A 1192 1.93 58.03 5.38
C GLU A 1192 2.32 57.03 4.29
N GLY A 1193 3.33 56.17 4.54
CA GLY A 1193 3.77 55.13 3.61
C GLY A 1193 5.27 55.12 3.36
N SER A 1194 5.71 54.33 2.38
CA SER A 1194 7.12 54.20 2.01
C SER A 1194 7.33 54.31 0.50
N THR A 1195 8.48 54.85 0.10
CA THR A 1195 8.94 54.94 -1.30
C THR A 1195 10.35 54.38 -1.41
N PHE A 1196 10.50 53.27 -2.13
CA PHE A 1196 11.79 52.74 -2.51
C PHE A 1196 12.18 53.25 -3.89
N THR A 1197 13.40 53.77 -4.02
CA THR A 1197 13.94 54.30 -5.28
C THR A 1197 15.16 53.50 -5.71
N LEU A 1198 15.08 52.85 -6.87
CA LEU A 1198 16.20 52.17 -7.52
C LEU A 1198 16.76 53.07 -8.62
N ASN A 1199 18.03 53.47 -8.50
CA ASN A 1199 18.77 54.20 -9.52
C ASN A 1199 19.71 53.24 -10.25
N LEU A 1200 19.66 53.22 -11.58
CA LEU A 1200 20.56 52.46 -12.45
C LEU A 1200 21.31 53.42 -13.39
N PRO A 1201 22.54 53.10 -13.84
CA PRO A 1201 23.23 53.92 -14.84
C PRO A 1201 22.50 53.88 -16.19
N ALA A 1202 22.49 55.01 -16.92
CA ALA A 1202 21.80 55.12 -18.21
C ALA A 1202 22.52 54.41 -19.39
N HIS A 1203 23.78 53.97 -19.21
CA HIS A 1203 24.65 53.40 -20.26
C HIS A 1203 25.34 52.11 -19.82
#